data_AF-A0AAX6MA98-F1
#
_entry.id   AF-A0AAX6MA98-F1
#
_cell.length_a   1.000
_cell.length_b   1.000
_cell.length_c   1.000
_cell.angle_alpha   90.00
_cell.angle_beta   90.00
_cell.angle_gamma   90.00
#
_symmetry.space_group_name_H-M   'P 1'
#
loop_
_entity.id
_entity.type
_entity.pdbx_description
1 polymer ?
#
loop_
_entity_poly.entity_id
_entity_poly.type
_entity_poly.pdbx_seq_one_letter_code
_entity_poly.pdbx_strand_id
1 'polypeptide(L)'
;MSSSAILSAARGSPSTLCRRCLIRSLAARRQQTRSIATTFLEKQEEARKIWEEKAEQIKAGKAPHIWDTFKERGFIKDIAGTEDQIKELMRVKRIGAYVGIDPTAPSLHVGHLLPLMALFWMYLNGFRAVTVIGGATVKIGDPTGRLQSRDPLSRTDITMNITKIHYQLKRIWTNVEQQGERFGYKKQTRIWSRALVNNSMWYNNLSFIEVVSRLFKGMRLGPMLSRETVKRKMEEGDGMGLDEFVYPLMQGWDWWYLFSKQGVQMQIGGSDQYGNIVSGIDCVKRIRDSEPNPLEKMPSDFLHSIFGFTVPLLTDPSGAKFGKSAGNAIWLDQFMTSSFDLYGYFVRRPDNDVEGLLKLFTFLPLEEISKVMEKQNEDPSKRHAQHTLAYEVVALIYGLKEATDVQARHRGMYAKPGDKLVTSYPSNEPPTANMAANFQIDVKLPASLILGKSISRILFAAGLADSVSDGNRLTQHQGAYIGGSPGQAASINKGMDYGELTFTPIKNWFPQDTKNFLIEGKLLILRRGKHFVRVVEMVSDEEWAASGQMYPGEPGTGRVRLLKEALTKAAQEQNLGLQNPVLKKKLLDGAISLYSLKGKAISKELEKHIPESLQIDNNRAKQILDKSLRYVPENGPRATKVKTEIIDEVLERARETLERREAEEAARIQKLKDTPQPAPSISKIRIIRHLT
;
A
#
# COMPACT_ATOMS: atom_id res chain seq x y z
N MET A 1 -59.36 -62.68 -26.75
CA MET A 1 -58.93 -62.11 -28.03
C MET A 1 -57.55 -61.50 -27.79
N SER A 2 -56.50 -62.31 -27.89
CA SER A 2 -55.75 -62.55 -29.14
C SER A 2 -55.05 -61.25 -29.54
N SER A 3 -53.74 -61.15 -29.68
CA SER A 3 -52.73 -62.19 -29.90
C SER A 3 -51.37 -61.48 -29.75
N SER A 4 -50.45 -62.00 -28.93
CA SER A 4 -49.25 -62.73 -29.37
C SER A 4 -48.35 -61.91 -30.33
N ALA A 5 -47.05 -61.73 -30.06
CA ALA A 5 -46.11 -62.84 -30.04
C ALA A 5 -44.68 -62.31 -29.67
N ILE A 6 -43.96 -62.90 -28.69
CA ILE A 6 -42.89 -63.96 -28.85
C ILE A 6 -41.51 -63.30 -29.08
N LEU A 7 -40.39 -63.50 -28.34
CA LEU A 7 -39.81 -64.54 -27.44
C LEU A 7 -38.97 -63.84 -26.33
N SER A 8 -38.94 -64.26 -25.05
CA SER A 8 -38.52 -65.53 -24.42
C SER A 8 -37.01 -65.70 -24.18
N ALA A 9 -36.70 -65.90 -22.88
CA ALA A 9 -35.58 -66.65 -22.27
C ALA A 9 -34.15 -66.05 -22.40
N ALA A 10 -33.26 -66.09 -21.40
CA ALA A 10 -33.13 -66.95 -20.24
C ALA A 10 -32.31 -66.28 -19.12
N ARG A 11 -32.54 -66.75 -17.88
CA ARG A 11 -31.69 -66.51 -16.71
C ARG A 11 -30.25 -66.97 -17.01
N GLY A 12 -29.25 -66.14 -16.66
CA GLY A 12 -27.85 -66.53 -16.78
C GLY A 12 -26.86 -65.53 -16.16
N SER A 13 -26.39 -65.87 -14.95
CA SER A 13 -25.20 -65.38 -14.23
C SER A 13 -25.26 -64.03 -13.49
N PRO A 14 -24.69 -63.95 -12.26
CA PRO A 14 -24.39 -62.67 -11.63
C PRO A 14 -23.44 -61.95 -12.58
N SER A 15 -23.61 -60.64 -12.76
CA SER A 15 -22.66 -59.82 -13.51
C SER A 15 -21.28 -59.93 -12.86
N THR A 16 -20.53 -60.93 -13.27
CA THR A 16 -19.12 -61.07 -13.00
C THR A 16 -18.48 -59.93 -13.78
N LEU A 17 -18.40 -58.77 -13.13
CA LEU A 17 -17.46 -57.74 -13.51
C LEU A 17 -16.15 -58.46 -13.78
N CYS A 18 -15.71 -58.47 -15.04
CA CYS A 18 -14.49 -59.17 -15.38
C CYS A 18 -13.38 -58.65 -14.47
N ARG A 19 -12.42 -59.49 -14.09
CA ARG A 19 -11.37 -59.12 -13.12
C ARG A 19 -10.73 -57.76 -13.46
N ARG A 20 -10.60 -57.46 -14.75
CA ARG A 20 -10.10 -56.16 -15.26
C ARG A 20 -11.05 -54.98 -14.98
N CYS A 21 -12.36 -55.16 -15.16
CA CYS A 21 -13.39 -54.16 -14.85
C CYS A 21 -13.59 -53.98 -13.34
N LEU A 22 -13.54 -55.07 -12.56
CA LEU A 22 -13.56 -55.01 -11.10
C LEU A 22 -12.32 -54.26 -10.59
N ILE A 23 -11.12 -54.59 -11.08
CA ILE A 23 -9.88 -53.89 -10.76
C ILE A 23 -9.94 -52.42 -11.20
N ARG A 24 -10.50 -52.09 -12.38
CA ARG A 24 -10.70 -50.69 -12.80
C ARG A 24 -11.68 -49.95 -11.91
N SER A 25 -12.78 -50.58 -11.51
CA SER A 25 -13.77 -49.98 -10.61
C SER A 25 -13.22 -49.80 -9.18
N LEU A 26 -12.41 -50.74 -8.69
CA LEU A 26 -11.70 -50.65 -7.41
C LEU A 26 -10.54 -49.66 -7.47
N ALA A 27 -9.85 -49.55 -8.60
CA ALA A 27 -8.82 -48.53 -8.84
C ALA A 27 -9.41 -47.13 -8.99
N ALA A 28 -10.60 -47.00 -9.58
CA ALA A 28 -11.36 -45.74 -9.64
C ALA A 28 -12.01 -45.40 -8.28
N ARG A 29 -12.34 -46.41 -7.46
CA ARG A 29 -12.81 -46.26 -6.06
C ARG A 29 -11.69 -46.14 -5.04
N ARG A 30 -10.41 -46.22 -5.43
CA ARG A 30 -9.35 -45.61 -4.63
C ARG A 30 -9.60 -44.12 -4.69
N GLN A 31 -10.50 -43.64 -3.83
CA GLN A 31 -10.45 -42.27 -3.33
C GLN A 31 -8.98 -42.00 -3.13
N GLN A 32 -8.46 -40.98 -3.81
CA GLN A 32 -7.14 -40.46 -3.49
C GLN A 32 -7.24 -39.98 -2.04
N THR A 33 -7.01 -40.86 -1.09
CA THR A 33 -6.75 -40.51 0.29
C THR A 33 -5.39 -39.85 0.21
N ARG A 34 -5.39 -38.52 0.05
CA ARG A 34 -4.18 -37.74 0.26
C ARG A 34 -3.77 -38.05 1.70
N SER A 35 -2.72 -38.84 1.87
CA SER A 35 -2.17 -39.11 3.18
C SER A 35 -1.81 -37.77 3.81
N ILE A 36 -2.35 -37.50 4.99
CA ILE A 36 -1.92 -36.34 5.76
C ILE A 36 -0.45 -36.58 6.09
N ALA A 37 0.41 -35.62 5.74
CA ALA A 37 1.83 -35.74 6.05
C ALA A 37 2.01 -35.89 7.57
N THR A 38 2.80 -36.87 8.01
CA THR A 38 3.11 -37.09 9.44
C THR A 38 3.65 -35.82 10.10
N THR A 39 4.47 -35.06 9.38
CA THR A 39 4.99 -33.74 9.80
C THR A 39 3.91 -32.69 10.06
N PHE A 40 2.74 -32.79 9.42
CA PHE A 40 1.60 -31.90 9.69
C PHE A 40 0.88 -32.30 10.98
N LEU A 41 0.72 -33.60 11.22
CA LEU A 41 0.11 -34.12 12.46
C LEU A 41 1.00 -33.80 13.67
N GLU A 42 2.31 -34.01 13.55
CA GLU A 42 3.30 -33.64 14.58
C GLU A 42 3.22 -32.14 14.91
N LYS A 43 3.12 -31.27 13.89
CA LYS A 43 2.95 -29.82 14.08
C LYS A 43 1.67 -29.46 14.83
N GLN A 44 0.56 -30.13 14.51
CA GLN A 44 -0.70 -29.91 15.21
C GLN A 44 -0.62 -30.35 16.68
N GLU A 45 0.03 -31.48 16.92
CA GLU A 45 0.19 -32.03 18.27
C GLU A 45 1.08 -31.14 19.14
N GLU A 46 2.22 -30.67 18.62
CA GLU A 46 3.06 -29.69 19.31
C GLU A 46 2.30 -28.39 19.61
N ALA A 47 1.54 -27.87 18.64
CA ALA A 47 0.75 -26.67 18.83
C ALA A 47 -0.34 -26.85 19.89
N ARG A 48 -0.92 -28.06 19.99
CA ARG A 48 -1.88 -28.43 21.04
C ARG A 48 -1.23 -28.42 22.42
N LYS A 49 -0.08 -29.09 22.58
CA LYS A 49 0.66 -29.14 23.85
C LYS A 49 1.04 -27.76 24.36
N ILE A 50 1.60 -26.91 23.50
CA ILE A 50 1.96 -25.54 23.88
C ILE A 50 0.71 -24.75 24.31
N TRP A 51 -0.44 -24.99 23.68
CA TRP A 51 -1.69 -24.35 24.08
C TRP A 51 -2.21 -24.85 25.42
N GLU A 52 -2.13 -26.17 25.67
CA GLU A 52 -2.50 -26.79 26.95
C GLU A 52 -1.65 -26.23 28.10
N GLU A 53 -0.33 -26.14 27.93
CA GLU A 53 0.59 -25.52 28.91
C GLU A 53 0.20 -24.06 29.18
N LYS A 54 -0.11 -23.30 28.13
CA LYS A 54 -0.59 -21.91 28.28
C LYS A 54 -1.93 -21.85 29.02
N ALA A 55 -2.85 -22.77 28.73
CA ALA A 55 -4.15 -22.85 29.38
C ALA A 55 -4.03 -23.14 30.89
N GLU A 56 -3.06 -23.96 31.29
CA GLU A 56 -2.73 -24.25 32.68
C GLU A 56 -2.09 -23.06 33.39
N GLN A 57 -1.15 -22.36 32.73
CA GLN A 57 -0.52 -21.15 33.29
C GLN A 57 -1.54 -20.04 33.54
N ILE A 58 -2.48 -19.85 32.61
CA ILE A 58 -3.59 -18.91 32.76
C ILE A 58 -4.49 -19.33 33.93
N LYS A 59 -4.86 -20.62 34.02
CA LYS A 59 -5.67 -21.14 35.14
C LYS A 59 -4.97 -20.98 36.50
N ALA A 60 -3.65 -21.10 36.53
CA ALA A 60 -2.82 -20.91 37.71
C ALA A 60 -2.53 -19.43 38.04
N GLY A 61 -3.04 -18.47 37.25
CA GLY A 61 -2.82 -17.04 37.43
C GLY A 61 -1.39 -16.57 37.12
N LYS A 62 -0.56 -17.41 36.49
CA LYS A 62 0.84 -17.08 36.15
C LYS A 62 0.98 -16.29 34.85
N ALA A 63 -0.04 -16.31 33.99
CA ALA A 63 -0.07 -15.59 32.72
C ALA A 63 -1.39 -14.84 32.55
N PRO A 64 -1.39 -13.62 31.99
CA PRO A 64 -2.61 -12.86 31.76
C PRO A 64 -3.47 -13.51 30.68
N HIS A 65 -4.79 -13.47 30.86
CA HIS A 65 -5.74 -13.88 29.83
C HIS A 65 -5.96 -12.72 28.85
N ILE A 66 -5.89 -12.98 27.54
CA ILE A 66 -6.01 -11.93 26.51
C ILE A 66 -7.34 -11.15 26.58
N TRP A 67 -8.41 -11.83 27.00
CA TRP A 67 -9.71 -11.19 27.21
C TRP A 67 -9.68 -10.13 28.32
N ASP A 68 -8.91 -10.34 29.39
CA ASP A 68 -8.72 -9.35 30.45
C ASP A 68 -7.93 -8.16 29.90
N THR A 69 -6.90 -8.41 29.09
CA THR A 69 -6.19 -7.35 28.36
C THR A 69 -7.13 -6.55 27.44
N PHE A 70 -8.12 -7.19 26.81
CA PHE A 70 -9.13 -6.49 26.00
C PHE A 70 -10.03 -5.60 26.83
N LYS A 71 -10.43 -6.05 28.02
CA LYS A 71 -11.21 -5.23 28.96
C LYS A 71 -10.40 -4.04 29.46
N GLU A 72 -9.19 -4.27 29.96
CA GLU A 72 -8.31 -3.22 30.50
C GLU A 72 -7.96 -2.15 29.46
N ARG A 73 -7.83 -2.55 28.19
CA ARG A 73 -7.58 -1.62 27.07
C ARG A 73 -8.84 -0.94 26.53
N GLY A 74 -10.03 -1.39 26.92
CA GLY A 74 -11.30 -0.84 26.44
C GLY A 74 -11.70 -1.31 25.03
N PHE A 75 -11.26 -2.49 24.59
CA PHE A 75 -11.65 -3.05 23.28
C PHE A 75 -13.07 -3.62 23.26
N ILE A 76 -13.68 -3.94 24.39
CA ILE A 76 -14.97 -4.63 24.45
C ILE A 76 -16.09 -3.62 24.70
N LYS A 77 -17.04 -3.54 23.78
CA LYS A 77 -18.29 -2.78 23.93
C LYS A 77 -19.48 -3.72 24.13
N ASP A 78 -19.88 -4.44 23.07
CA ASP A 78 -20.99 -5.38 23.10
C ASP A 78 -20.49 -6.81 22.85
N ILE A 79 -21.07 -7.80 23.54
CA ILE A 79 -20.67 -9.21 23.44
C ILE A 79 -21.86 -10.03 22.93
N ALA A 80 -21.65 -10.78 21.85
CA ALA A 80 -22.58 -11.79 21.36
C ALA A 80 -22.17 -13.17 21.92
N GLY A 81 -22.74 -13.52 23.07
CA GLY A 81 -22.38 -14.68 23.89
C GLY A 81 -22.32 -14.31 25.38
N THR A 82 -21.72 -15.18 26.20
CA THR A 82 -21.38 -14.82 27.59
C THR A 82 -19.88 -14.72 27.73
N GLU A 83 -19.43 -13.78 28.56
CA GLU A 83 -18.02 -13.57 28.80
C GLU A 83 -17.31 -14.81 29.34
N ASP A 84 -17.89 -15.49 30.32
CA ASP A 84 -17.29 -16.67 30.95
C ASP A 84 -17.08 -17.80 29.95
N GLN A 85 -18.05 -18.00 29.05
CA GLN A 85 -17.91 -18.98 27.97
C GLN A 85 -16.80 -18.60 26.98
N ILE A 86 -16.67 -17.32 26.65
CA ILE A 86 -15.62 -16.83 25.75
C ILE A 86 -14.25 -17.03 26.39
N LYS A 87 -14.07 -16.60 27.65
CA LYS A 87 -12.84 -16.79 28.41
C LYS A 87 -12.46 -18.26 28.48
N GLU A 88 -13.39 -19.11 28.89
CA GLU A 88 -13.11 -20.53 29.03
C GLU A 88 -12.78 -21.18 27.69
N LEU A 89 -13.52 -20.86 26.61
CA LEU A 89 -13.23 -21.38 25.28
C LEU A 89 -11.84 -20.95 24.79
N MET A 90 -11.50 -19.67 24.94
CA MET A 90 -10.20 -19.12 24.54
C MET A 90 -9.06 -19.72 25.36
N ARG A 91 -9.31 -20.09 26.62
CA ARG A 91 -8.34 -20.79 27.46
C ARG A 91 -8.11 -22.21 26.98
N VAL A 92 -9.17 -23.02 26.85
CA VAL A 92 -9.05 -24.47 26.56
C VAL A 92 -8.75 -24.76 25.09
N LYS A 93 -9.18 -23.90 24.16
CA LYS A 93 -9.05 -24.12 22.73
C LYS A 93 -8.45 -22.91 22.04
N ARG A 94 -7.48 -23.20 21.18
CA ARG A 94 -6.91 -22.21 20.29
C ARG A 94 -7.88 -21.87 19.16
N ILE A 95 -8.71 -20.86 19.39
CA ILE A 95 -9.68 -20.39 18.40
C ILE A 95 -9.05 -19.49 17.31
N GLY A 96 -9.74 -19.35 16.18
CA GLY A 96 -9.51 -18.28 15.23
C GLY A 96 -10.49 -17.12 15.39
N ALA A 97 -10.04 -15.91 15.06
CA ALA A 97 -10.86 -14.72 14.96
C ALA A 97 -10.75 -14.08 13.57
N TYR A 98 -11.79 -13.36 13.16
CA TYR A 98 -11.74 -12.58 11.93
C TYR A 98 -12.35 -11.18 12.03
N VAL A 99 -11.85 -10.31 11.15
CA VAL A 99 -12.42 -8.99 10.85
C VAL A 99 -12.70 -8.94 9.35
N GLY A 100 -13.94 -8.61 9.00
CA GLY A 100 -14.36 -8.36 7.62
C GLY A 100 -14.22 -6.89 7.25
N ILE A 101 -13.75 -6.62 6.03
CA ILE A 101 -13.58 -5.27 5.50
C ILE A 101 -14.12 -5.23 4.08
N ASP A 102 -15.15 -4.42 3.87
CA ASP A 102 -15.67 -4.14 2.53
C ASP A 102 -14.84 -3.03 1.86
N PRO A 103 -14.25 -3.27 0.68
CA PRO A 103 -13.41 -2.32 -0.06
C PRO A 103 -14.22 -1.21 -0.74
N THR A 104 -14.89 -0.41 0.09
CA THR A 104 -15.78 0.68 -0.31
C THR A 104 -15.05 1.90 -0.87
N ALA A 105 -13.76 2.05 -0.54
CA ALA A 105 -12.89 3.16 -0.93
C ALA A 105 -11.50 2.60 -1.29
N PRO A 106 -10.64 3.37 -1.99
CA PRO A 106 -9.31 2.90 -2.42
C PRO A 106 -8.31 2.69 -1.28
N SER A 107 -8.65 3.08 -0.04
CA SER A 107 -7.80 2.91 1.13
C SER A 107 -8.64 2.63 2.38
N LEU A 108 -8.03 1.96 3.35
CA LEU A 108 -8.51 2.00 4.74
C LEU A 108 -8.30 3.39 5.34
N HIS A 109 -8.98 3.64 6.45
CA HIS A 109 -8.86 4.84 7.26
C HIS A 109 -8.72 4.45 8.73
N VAL A 110 -8.37 5.39 9.61
CA VAL A 110 -8.09 5.11 11.02
C VAL A 110 -9.23 4.36 11.74
N GLY A 111 -10.50 4.64 11.41
CA GLY A 111 -11.64 3.88 11.96
C GLY A 111 -11.60 2.36 11.72
N HIS A 112 -11.05 1.90 10.59
CA HIS A 112 -10.89 0.46 10.30
C HIS A 112 -9.77 -0.19 11.12
N LEU A 113 -8.84 0.61 11.65
CA LEU A 113 -7.69 0.11 12.39
C LEU A 113 -8.10 -0.45 13.76
N LEU A 114 -9.15 0.07 14.39
CA LEU A 114 -9.55 -0.35 15.73
C LEU A 114 -9.97 -1.84 15.84
N PRO A 115 -10.90 -2.38 15.03
CA PRO A 115 -11.21 -3.81 15.06
C PRO A 115 -9.99 -4.66 14.60
N LEU A 116 -9.18 -4.14 13.68
CA LEU A 116 -7.93 -4.78 13.29
C LEU A 116 -6.91 -4.85 14.43
N MET A 117 -6.83 -3.85 15.31
CA MET A 117 -5.94 -3.87 16.48
C MET A 117 -6.29 -5.01 17.43
N ALA A 118 -7.57 -5.22 17.73
CA ALA A 118 -8.01 -6.37 18.52
C ALA A 118 -7.60 -7.70 17.85
N LEU A 119 -7.76 -7.81 16.53
CA LEU A 119 -7.31 -8.96 15.75
C LEU A 119 -5.77 -9.15 15.79
N PHE A 120 -5.00 -8.06 15.74
CA PHE A 120 -3.55 -8.10 15.84
C PHE A 120 -3.10 -8.55 17.22
N TRP A 121 -3.75 -8.07 18.29
CA TRP A 121 -3.52 -8.55 19.65
C TRP A 121 -3.79 -10.06 19.81
N MET A 122 -4.86 -10.57 19.19
CA MET A 122 -5.11 -12.01 19.14
C MET A 122 -3.97 -12.76 18.44
N TYR A 123 -3.51 -12.25 17.29
CA TYR A 123 -2.37 -12.83 16.57
C TYR A 123 -1.09 -12.86 17.41
N LEU A 124 -0.72 -11.74 18.05
CA LEU A 124 0.45 -11.64 18.91
C LEU A 124 0.37 -12.55 20.14
N ASN A 125 -0.83 -12.96 20.55
CA ASN A 125 -1.06 -13.92 21.63
C ASN A 125 -1.21 -15.37 21.14
N GLY A 126 -0.93 -15.64 19.86
CA GLY A 126 -0.91 -16.99 19.28
C GLY A 126 -2.26 -17.48 18.76
N PHE A 127 -3.34 -16.71 18.85
CA PHE A 127 -4.60 -17.09 18.20
C PHE A 127 -4.46 -17.01 16.69
N ARG A 128 -5.36 -17.71 15.97
CA ARG A 128 -5.43 -17.58 14.51
C ARG A 128 -6.14 -16.28 14.16
N ALA A 129 -5.57 -15.47 13.28
CA ALA A 129 -6.15 -14.20 12.87
C ALA A 129 -6.45 -14.18 11.37
N VAL A 130 -7.68 -13.87 10.98
CA VAL A 130 -8.08 -13.82 9.57
C VAL A 130 -8.62 -12.43 9.23
N THR A 131 -8.03 -11.79 8.24
CA THR A 131 -8.63 -10.59 7.63
C THR A 131 -9.37 -11.01 6.37
N VAL A 132 -10.65 -10.64 6.26
CA VAL A 132 -11.49 -10.95 5.10
C VAL A 132 -11.71 -9.67 4.31
N ILE A 133 -11.32 -9.69 3.04
CA ILE A 133 -11.68 -8.65 2.07
C ILE A 133 -13.02 -9.04 1.45
N GLY A 134 -14.00 -8.15 1.58
CA GLY A 134 -15.36 -8.34 1.09
C GLY A 134 -15.51 -8.12 -0.41
N GLY A 135 -14.81 -8.89 -1.26
CA GLY A 135 -14.87 -8.70 -2.71
C GLY A 135 -16.24 -9.02 -3.34
N ALA A 136 -17.02 -9.90 -2.73
CA ALA A 136 -18.40 -10.19 -3.14
C ALA A 136 -19.39 -9.25 -2.45
N THR A 137 -19.25 -9.04 -1.14
CA THR A 137 -20.14 -8.21 -0.32
C THR A 137 -20.12 -6.73 -0.71
N VAL A 138 -18.98 -6.21 -1.17
CA VAL A 138 -18.88 -4.82 -1.66
C VAL A 138 -19.76 -4.53 -2.88
N LYS A 139 -20.12 -5.55 -3.68
CA LYS A 139 -21.00 -5.40 -4.85
C LYS A 139 -22.45 -5.12 -4.46
N ILE A 140 -22.82 -5.45 -3.22
CA ILE A 140 -24.15 -5.24 -2.65
C ILE A 140 -24.11 -4.01 -1.74
N GLY A 141 -23.14 -3.97 -0.82
CA GLY A 141 -22.99 -2.91 0.16
C GLY A 141 -23.77 -3.19 1.45
N ASP A 142 -23.15 -2.83 2.58
CA ASP A 142 -23.78 -2.96 3.90
C ASP A 142 -24.79 -1.82 4.13
N PRO A 143 -26.09 -2.11 4.36
CA PRO A 143 -27.10 -1.10 4.66
C PRO A 143 -26.99 -0.53 6.09
N THR A 144 -26.14 -1.12 6.94
CA THR A 144 -26.09 -0.80 8.37
C THR A 144 -25.81 0.67 8.65
N GLY A 145 -26.73 1.32 9.36
CA GLY A 145 -26.61 2.71 9.79
C GLY A 145 -26.82 3.76 8.69
N ARG A 146 -27.31 3.36 7.51
CA ARG A 146 -27.58 4.26 6.37
C ARG A 146 -29.08 4.33 6.08
N LEU A 147 -29.54 5.49 5.62
CA LEU A 147 -30.93 5.70 5.18
C LEU A 147 -31.09 5.64 3.67
N GLN A 148 -30.02 5.95 2.93
CA GLN A 148 -30.01 5.89 1.47
C GLN A 148 -29.18 4.68 1.02
N SER A 149 -29.64 4.04 -0.05
CA SER A 149 -28.91 2.98 -0.74
C SER A 149 -27.62 3.54 -1.31
N ARG A 150 -26.63 2.67 -1.45
CA ARG A 150 -25.31 3.08 -1.92
C ARG A 150 -25.29 3.15 -3.44
N ASP A 151 -24.66 4.19 -3.98
CA ASP A 151 -24.34 4.21 -5.41
C ASP A 151 -23.50 2.98 -5.77
N PRO A 152 -23.88 2.23 -6.81
CA PRO A 152 -23.14 1.05 -7.23
C PRO A 152 -21.75 1.46 -7.70
N LEU A 153 -20.72 0.84 -7.11
CA LEU A 153 -19.34 1.04 -7.56
C LEU A 153 -19.13 0.37 -8.92
N SER A 154 -18.35 1.00 -9.79
CA SER A 154 -17.92 0.34 -11.02
C SER A 154 -17.05 -0.88 -10.68
N ARG A 155 -17.07 -1.91 -11.53
CA ARG A 155 -16.24 -3.12 -11.31
C ARG A 155 -14.75 -2.80 -11.34
N THR A 156 -14.36 -1.85 -12.19
CA THR A 156 -13.05 -1.18 -12.22
C THR A 156 -12.66 -0.66 -10.84
N ASP A 157 -13.51 0.15 -10.20
CA ASP A 157 -13.24 0.71 -8.87
C ASP A 157 -13.17 -0.37 -7.80
N ILE A 158 -14.07 -1.36 -7.84
CA ILE A 158 -14.05 -2.49 -6.90
C ILE A 158 -12.72 -3.25 -6.99
N THR A 159 -12.25 -3.54 -8.20
CA THR A 159 -11.01 -4.28 -8.42
C THR A 159 -9.78 -3.48 -7.95
N MET A 160 -9.77 -2.18 -8.23
CA MET A 160 -8.74 -1.26 -7.75
C MET A 160 -8.72 -1.20 -6.21
N ASN A 161 -9.88 -1.00 -5.59
CA ASN A 161 -10.02 -0.91 -4.13
C ASN A 161 -9.59 -2.21 -3.43
N ILE A 162 -10.04 -3.38 -3.93
CA ILE A 162 -9.61 -4.70 -3.45
C ILE A 162 -8.09 -4.81 -3.50
N THR A 163 -7.48 -4.43 -4.62
CA THR A 163 -6.03 -4.53 -4.81
C THR A 163 -5.27 -3.63 -3.84
N LYS A 164 -5.66 -2.35 -3.75
CA LYS A 164 -5.01 -1.39 -2.85
C LYS A 164 -5.13 -1.83 -1.38
N ILE A 165 -6.33 -2.21 -0.93
CA ILE A 165 -6.57 -2.67 0.44
C ILE A 165 -5.81 -3.98 0.74
N HIS A 166 -5.74 -4.91 -0.20
CA HIS A 166 -4.98 -6.15 -0.03
C HIS A 166 -3.50 -5.87 0.27
N TYR A 167 -2.85 -5.01 -0.52
CA TYR A 167 -1.44 -4.67 -0.31
C TYR A 167 -1.21 -3.80 0.93
N GLN A 168 -2.15 -2.90 1.23
CA GLN A 168 -2.11 -2.10 2.45
C GLN A 168 -2.18 -2.99 3.69
N LEU A 169 -3.10 -3.95 3.74
CA LEU A 169 -3.20 -4.94 4.82
C LEU A 169 -1.95 -5.83 4.90
N LYS A 170 -1.41 -6.27 3.76
CA LYS A 170 -0.16 -7.05 3.74
C LYS A 170 1.00 -6.28 4.37
N ARG A 171 1.13 -4.99 4.07
CA ARG A 171 2.13 -4.10 4.69
C ARG A 171 1.90 -3.94 6.19
N ILE A 172 0.67 -3.63 6.60
CA ILE A 172 0.32 -3.48 8.02
C ILE A 172 0.64 -4.78 8.78
N TRP A 173 0.29 -5.95 8.25
CA TRP A 173 0.63 -7.23 8.88
C TRP A 173 2.14 -7.47 9.02
N THR A 174 2.95 -7.06 8.04
CA THR A 174 4.41 -7.10 8.16
C THR A 174 4.90 -6.18 9.28
N ASN A 175 4.32 -4.98 9.39
CA ASN A 175 4.67 -4.05 10.46
C ASN A 175 4.21 -4.54 11.82
N VAL A 176 3.04 -5.19 11.94
CA VAL A 176 2.57 -5.84 13.18
C VAL A 176 3.59 -6.85 13.69
N GLU A 177 4.16 -7.67 12.81
CA GLU A 177 5.20 -8.64 13.16
C GLU A 177 6.46 -7.94 13.70
N GLN A 178 6.94 -6.88 13.02
CA GLN A 178 8.11 -6.10 13.45
C GLN A 178 7.87 -5.36 14.78
N GLN A 179 6.68 -4.78 14.97
CA GLN A 179 6.30 -4.10 16.21
C GLN A 179 6.17 -5.10 17.36
N GLY A 180 5.55 -6.25 17.10
CA GLY A 180 5.45 -7.34 18.07
C GLY A 180 6.82 -7.79 18.56
N GLU A 181 7.77 -8.01 17.65
CA GLU A 181 9.15 -8.36 18.00
C GLU A 181 9.81 -7.28 18.88
N ARG A 182 9.61 -6.00 18.58
CA ARG A 182 10.14 -4.87 19.36
C ARG A 182 9.61 -4.86 20.81
N PHE A 183 8.38 -5.34 21.03
CA PHE A 183 7.77 -5.46 22.36
C PHE A 183 7.91 -6.87 22.98
N GLY A 184 8.81 -7.70 22.45
CA GLY A 184 9.13 -9.00 23.04
C GLY A 184 8.20 -10.15 22.65
N TYR A 185 7.24 -9.93 21.74
CA TYR A 185 6.42 -11.00 21.19
C TYR A 185 7.24 -11.81 20.18
N LYS A 186 7.71 -12.99 20.59
CA LYS A 186 8.44 -13.90 19.71
C LYS A 186 7.46 -14.74 18.89
N LYS A 187 7.57 -14.64 17.56
CA LYS A 187 6.77 -15.44 16.65
C LYS A 187 7.02 -16.94 16.88
N GLN A 188 6.02 -17.63 17.39
CA GLN A 188 6.07 -19.08 17.53
C GLN A 188 5.58 -19.71 16.22
N THR A 189 6.52 -20.11 15.36
CA THR A 189 6.26 -20.63 14.00
C THR A 189 5.24 -21.77 13.95
N ARG A 190 5.11 -22.56 15.02
CA ARG A 190 4.18 -23.70 15.11
C ARG A 190 2.73 -23.28 15.38
N ILE A 191 2.55 -22.12 16.00
CA ILE A 191 1.25 -21.66 16.47
C ILE A 191 0.82 -20.50 15.58
N TRP A 192 1.52 -19.37 15.62
CA TRP A 192 1.09 -18.12 15.00
C TRP A 192 0.66 -18.30 13.54
N SER A 193 -0.60 -17.99 13.27
CA SER A 193 -1.18 -18.17 11.95
C SER A 193 -2.07 -17.00 11.62
N ARG A 194 -1.78 -16.34 10.50
CA ARG A 194 -2.61 -15.28 9.93
C ARG A 194 -3.00 -15.61 8.50
N ALA A 195 -4.19 -15.19 8.08
CA ALA A 195 -4.64 -15.31 6.70
C ALA A 195 -5.27 -13.99 6.24
N LEU A 196 -5.02 -13.64 4.97
CA LEU A 196 -5.71 -12.57 4.27
C LEU A 196 -6.48 -13.23 3.13
N VAL A 197 -7.80 -13.29 3.26
CA VAL A 197 -8.67 -14.01 2.32
C VAL A 197 -9.68 -13.05 1.70
N ASN A 198 -10.29 -13.47 0.59
CA ASN A 198 -11.34 -12.71 -0.08
C ASN A 198 -12.59 -13.59 -0.18
N ASN A 199 -13.74 -13.06 0.21
CA ASN A 199 -14.98 -13.85 0.22
C ASN A 199 -15.48 -14.25 -1.18
N SER A 200 -15.05 -13.57 -2.24
CA SER A 200 -15.41 -14.03 -3.59
C SER A 200 -14.83 -15.42 -3.92
N MET A 201 -13.77 -15.88 -3.22
CA MET A 201 -13.21 -17.23 -3.40
C MET A 201 -14.25 -18.34 -3.23
N TRP A 202 -15.18 -18.19 -2.28
CA TRP A 202 -16.26 -19.14 -2.09
C TRP A 202 -17.53 -18.73 -2.83
N TYR A 203 -17.88 -17.44 -2.88
CA TYR A 203 -19.09 -17.01 -3.59
C TYR A 203 -19.09 -17.30 -5.09
N ASN A 204 -17.94 -17.30 -5.76
CA ASN A 204 -17.88 -17.56 -7.20
C ASN A 204 -18.31 -18.99 -7.57
N ASN A 205 -18.14 -19.94 -6.65
CA ASN A 205 -18.47 -21.36 -6.89
C ASN A 205 -19.66 -21.83 -6.04
N LEU A 206 -20.26 -20.93 -5.26
CA LEU A 206 -21.34 -21.27 -4.35
C LEU A 206 -22.68 -21.31 -5.09
N SER A 207 -23.36 -22.46 -5.02
CA SER A 207 -24.68 -22.60 -5.61
C SER A 207 -25.71 -21.80 -4.81
N PHE A 208 -26.49 -20.95 -5.49
CA PHE A 208 -27.60 -20.25 -4.85
C PHE A 208 -28.61 -21.22 -4.21
N ILE A 209 -28.87 -22.37 -4.84
CA ILE A 209 -29.77 -23.41 -4.30
C ILE A 209 -29.22 -24.00 -3.00
N GLU A 210 -27.89 -24.13 -2.89
CA GLU A 210 -27.26 -24.56 -1.64
C GLU A 210 -27.50 -23.52 -0.54
N VAL A 211 -27.31 -22.23 -0.82
CA VAL A 211 -27.59 -21.16 0.14
C VAL A 211 -29.05 -21.17 0.58
N VAL A 212 -29.99 -21.30 -0.35
CA VAL A 212 -31.42 -21.33 -0.03
C VAL A 212 -31.77 -22.53 0.86
N SER A 213 -31.27 -23.72 0.52
CA SER A 213 -31.60 -24.95 1.25
C SER A 213 -30.93 -25.02 2.63
N ARG A 214 -29.67 -24.58 2.74
CA ARG A 214 -28.88 -24.62 3.98
C ARG A 214 -29.20 -23.46 4.92
N LEU A 215 -29.30 -22.25 4.38
CA LEU A 215 -29.47 -21.03 5.16
C LEU A 215 -30.92 -20.52 5.16
N PHE A 216 -31.46 -20.17 3.98
CA PHE A 216 -32.73 -19.41 3.92
C PHE A 216 -33.92 -20.18 4.48
N LYS A 217 -33.97 -21.51 4.33
CA LYS A 217 -35.04 -22.35 4.91
C LYS A 217 -35.26 -22.15 6.41
N GLY A 218 -34.22 -21.73 7.16
CA GLY A 218 -34.33 -21.45 8.59
C GLY A 218 -34.61 -20.00 8.96
N MET A 219 -34.56 -19.08 8.00
CA MET A 219 -34.65 -17.65 8.26
C MET A 219 -36.09 -17.17 8.09
N ARG A 220 -36.66 -16.62 9.16
CA ARG A 220 -38.01 -16.06 9.15
C ARG A 220 -37.95 -14.57 8.80
N LEU A 221 -38.77 -14.15 7.84
CA LEU A 221 -38.82 -12.76 7.40
C LEU A 221 -39.28 -11.79 8.50
N GLY A 222 -40.26 -12.18 9.33
CA GLY A 222 -40.79 -11.31 10.39
C GLY A 222 -39.69 -10.74 11.32
N PRO A 223 -38.90 -11.60 12.00
CA PRO A 223 -37.77 -11.15 12.81
C PRO A 223 -36.74 -10.32 12.05
N MET A 224 -36.46 -10.65 10.79
CA MET A 224 -35.51 -9.89 9.97
C MET A 224 -36.01 -8.47 9.65
N LEU A 225 -37.29 -8.32 9.32
CA LEU A 225 -37.94 -7.03 9.07
C LEU A 225 -38.09 -6.19 10.33
N SER A 226 -38.24 -6.82 11.50
CA SER A 226 -38.35 -6.13 12.79
C SER A 226 -37.04 -5.52 13.32
N ARG A 227 -35.91 -5.76 12.63
CA ARG A 227 -34.61 -5.20 13.04
C ARG A 227 -34.63 -3.70 12.87
N GLU A 228 -34.14 -2.99 13.88
CA GLU A 228 -34.14 -1.52 13.91
C GLU A 228 -33.48 -0.90 12.67
N THR A 229 -32.37 -1.47 12.20
CA THR A 229 -31.68 -0.97 10.98
C THR A 229 -32.54 -1.11 9.73
N VAL A 230 -33.28 -2.21 9.61
CA VAL A 230 -34.16 -2.48 8.47
C VAL A 230 -35.41 -1.61 8.55
N LYS A 231 -36.06 -1.60 9.73
CA LYS A 231 -37.25 -0.80 9.99
C LYS A 231 -37.00 0.68 9.71
N ARG A 232 -35.93 1.25 10.28
CA ARG A 232 -35.59 2.66 10.09
C ARG A 232 -35.34 3.03 8.63
N LYS A 233 -34.62 2.19 7.87
CA LYS A 233 -34.39 2.44 6.44
C LYS A 233 -35.67 2.27 5.61
N MET A 234 -36.58 1.40 6.00
CA MET A 234 -37.88 1.25 5.35
C MET A 234 -38.84 2.42 5.64
N GLU A 235 -38.82 2.97 6.85
CA GLU A 235 -39.73 4.03 7.29
C GLU A 235 -39.21 5.45 6.94
N GLU A 236 -37.91 5.69 7.12
CA GLU A 236 -37.29 7.02 7.00
C GLU A 236 -36.38 7.16 5.77
N GLY A 237 -36.09 6.06 5.07
CA GLY A 237 -35.12 6.00 3.97
C GLY A 237 -35.76 5.84 2.59
N ASP A 238 -34.96 5.33 1.65
CA ASP A 238 -35.37 5.05 0.28
C ASP A 238 -35.99 3.65 0.09
N GLY A 239 -36.30 2.96 1.19
CA GLY A 239 -36.69 1.56 1.18
C GLY A 239 -35.49 0.61 1.27
N MET A 240 -35.76 -0.69 1.31
CA MET A 240 -34.75 -1.73 1.45
C MET A 240 -34.72 -2.60 0.19
N GLY A 241 -33.59 -2.61 -0.52
CA GLY A 241 -33.36 -3.53 -1.63
C GLY A 241 -33.27 -4.98 -1.14
N LEU A 242 -33.66 -5.95 -1.98
CA LEU A 242 -33.52 -7.37 -1.64
C LEU A 242 -32.05 -7.78 -1.48
N ASP A 243 -31.18 -7.20 -2.31
CA ASP A 243 -29.73 -7.34 -2.24
C ASP A 243 -29.19 -6.84 -0.89
N GLU A 244 -29.53 -5.62 -0.48
CA GLU A 244 -29.17 -5.06 0.83
C GLU A 244 -29.72 -5.89 1.99
N PHE A 245 -30.97 -6.36 1.88
CA PHE A 245 -31.63 -7.19 2.89
C PHE A 245 -30.92 -8.54 3.11
N VAL A 246 -30.34 -9.12 2.06
CA VAL A 246 -29.62 -10.41 2.13
C VAL A 246 -28.18 -10.24 2.62
N TYR A 247 -27.64 -9.01 2.69
CA TYR A 247 -26.27 -8.75 3.12
C TYR A 247 -25.88 -9.43 4.46
N PRO A 248 -26.66 -9.33 5.55
CA PRO A 248 -26.29 -10.00 6.82
C PRO A 248 -26.23 -11.52 6.70
N LEU A 249 -27.03 -12.13 5.81
CA LEU A 249 -26.99 -13.56 5.54
C LEU A 249 -25.71 -13.95 4.80
N MET A 250 -25.24 -13.10 3.89
CA MET A 250 -23.95 -13.28 3.24
C MET A 250 -22.80 -13.20 4.24
N GLN A 251 -22.77 -12.17 5.09
CA GLN A 251 -21.77 -12.08 6.15
C GLN A 251 -21.80 -13.30 7.11
N GLY A 252 -22.98 -13.86 7.36
CA GLY A 252 -23.12 -15.12 8.11
C GLY A 252 -22.56 -16.35 7.39
N TRP A 253 -22.69 -16.42 6.06
CA TRP A 253 -22.08 -17.47 5.26
C TRP A 253 -20.54 -17.36 5.24
N ASP A 254 -20.00 -16.14 5.18
CA ASP A 254 -18.56 -15.90 5.33
C ASP A 254 -18.05 -16.52 6.64
N TRP A 255 -18.76 -16.29 7.74
CA TRP A 255 -18.41 -16.88 9.02
C TRP A 255 -18.50 -18.41 8.99
N TRP A 256 -19.54 -19.00 8.38
CA TRP A 256 -19.65 -20.45 8.23
C TRP A 256 -18.46 -21.05 7.48
N TYR A 257 -18.04 -20.44 6.38
CA TYR A 257 -16.89 -20.89 5.61
C TYR A 257 -15.61 -20.85 6.45
N LEU A 258 -15.37 -19.75 7.17
CA LEU A 258 -14.19 -19.59 8.02
C LEU A 258 -14.21 -20.51 9.25
N PHE A 259 -15.38 -20.74 9.84
CA PHE A 259 -15.56 -21.66 10.95
C PHE A 259 -15.27 -23.11 10.51
N SER A 260 -15.92 -23.56 9.44
CA SER A 260 -15.82 -24.94 8.97
C SER A 260 -14.46 -25.29 8.34
N LYS A 261 -13.82 -24.35 7.62
CA LYS A 261 -12.55 -24.60 6.92
C LYS A 261 -11.31 -24.12 7.68
N GLN A 262 -11.45 -23.12 8.55
CA GLN A 262 -10.31 -22.47 9.19
C GLN A 262 -10.39 -22.39 10.73
N GLY A 263 -11.43 -22.96 11.35
CA GLY A 263 -11.57 -22.97 12.82
C GLY A 263 -11.79 -21.58 13.43
N VAL A 264 -12.34 -20.64 12.65
CA VAL A 264 -12.64 -19.29 13.13
C VAL A 264 -13.94 -19.29 13.92
N GLN A 265 -13.84 -19.08 15.23
CA GLN A 265 -14.97 -19.10 16.16
C GLN A 265 -15.36 -17.72 16.65
N MET A 266 -14.55 -16.69 16.36
CA MET A 266 -14.78 -15.33 16.83
C MET A 266 -14.88 -14.32 15.68
N GLN A 267 -15.95 -13.52 15.67
CA GLN A 267 -16.06 -12.34 14.81
C GLN A 267 -15.82 -11.06 15.61
N ILE A 268 -14.97 -10.18 15.09
CA ILE A 268 -14.70 -8.86 15.67
C ILE A 268 -15.18 -7.79 14.67
N GLY A 269 -15.95 -6.82 15.15
CA GLY A 269 -16.47 -5.72 14.32
C GLY A 269 -16.52 -4.39 15.06
N GLY A 270 -16.80 -3.31 14.34
CA GLY A 270 -17.16 -2.03 14.97
C GLY A 270 -18.51 -2.12 15.69
N SER A 271 -18.83 -1.15 16.54
CA SER A 271 -20.09 -1.18 17.30
C SER A 271 -21.35 -1.17 16.43
N ASP A 272 -21.24 -0.63 15.21
CA ASP A 272 -22.30 -0.68 14.20
C ASP A 272 -22.57 -2.11 13.69
N GLN A 273 -21.59 -3.01 13.76
CA GLN A 273 -21.70 -4.38 13.24
C GLN A 273 -22.35 -5.39 14.20
N TYR A 274 -22.78 -4.97 15.40
CA TYR A 274 -23.32 -5.89 16.41
C TYR A 274 -24.50 -6.73 15.88
N GLY A 275 -25.47 -6.09 15.21
CA GLY A 275 -26.62 -6.78 14.64
C GLY A 275 -26.24 -7.83 13.58
N ASN A 276 -25.24 -7.53 12.76
CA ASN A 276 -24.73 -8.45 11.75
C ASN A 276 -23.96 -9.62 12.38
N ILE A 277 -23.21 -9.38 13.46
CA ILE A 277 -22.52 -10.44 14.22
C ILE A 277 -23.52 -11.40 14.84
N VAL A 278 -24.56 -10.91 15.53
CA VAL A 278 -25.61 -11.76 16.11
C VAL A 278 -26.30 -12.58 15.01
N SER A 279 -26.62 -11.95 13.88
CA SER A 279 -27.18 -12.64 12.71
C SER A 279 -26.26 -13.73 12.19
N GLY A 280 -24.95 -13.45 12.16
CA GLY A 280 -23.94 -14.41 11.72
C GLY A 280 -23.90 -15.66 12.60
N ILE A 281 -24.03 -15.50 13.93
CA ILE A 281 -24.12 -16.64 14.86
C ILE A 281 -25.32 -17.53 14.51
N ASP A 282 -26.48 -16.94 14.29
CA ASP A 282 -27.70 -17.70 13.92
C ASP A 282 -27.55 -18.38 12.56
N CYS A 283 -26.93 -17.70 11.59
CA CYS A 283 -26.62 -18.27 10.27
C CYS A 283 -25.73 -19.50 10.38
N VAL A 284 -24.62 -19.40 11.13
CA VAL A 284 -23.66 -20.50 11.30
C VAL A 284 -24.32 -21.70 11.99
N LYS A 285 -25.08 -21.47 13.08
CA LYS A 285 -25.85 -22.53 13.76
C LYS A 285 -26.82 -23.19 12.79
N ARG A 286 -27.55 -22.40 12.00
CA ARG A 286 -28.53 -22.92 11.04
C ARG A 286 -27.87 -23.75 9.95
N ILE A 287 -26.78 -23.26 9.36
CA ILE A 287 -26.06 -23.97 8.29
C ILE A 287 -25.48 -25.28 8.85
N ARG A 288 -24.90 -25.26 10.05
CA ARG A 288 -24.43 -26.47 10.75
C ARG A 288 -25.54 -27.50 10.91
N ASP A 289 -26.70 -27.07 11.40
CA ASP A 289 -27.79 -27.99 11.75
C ASP A 289 -28.50 -28.55 10.52
N SER A 290 -28.50 -27.78 9.42
CA SER A 290 -29.06 -28.13 8.11
C SER A 290 -28.21 -29.09 7.27
N GLU A 291 -27.00 -29.46 7.72
CA GLU A 291 -26.12 -30.39 7.00
C GLU A 291 -26.81 -31.74 6.75
N PRO A 292 -27.12 -32.10 5.49
CA PRO A 292 -27.76 -33.38 5.19
C PRO A 292 -26.82 -34.57 5.40
N ASN A 293 -25.50 -34.40 5.28
CA ASN A 293 -24.55 -35.49 5.46
C ASN A 293 -24.17 -35.63 6.96
N PRO A 294 -24.59 -36.70 7.66
CA PRO A 294 -24.28 -36.86 9.09
C PRO A 294 -22.78 -36.91 9.40
N LEU A 295 -21.95 -37.31 8.42
CA LEU A 295 -20.50 -37.38 8.56
C LEU A 295 -19.82 -36.01 8.46
N GLU A 296 -20.45 -35.04 7.80
CA GLU A 296 -19.94 -33.67 7.65
C GLU A 296 -20.54 -32.70 8.67
N LYS A 297 -21.57 -33.15 9.40
CA LYS A 297 -22.26 -32.33 10.40
C LYS A 297 -21.34 -32.05 11.58
N MET A 298 -20.96 -30.78 11.73
CA MET A 298 -20.09 -30.36 12.83
C MET A 298 -20.81 -30.48 14.18
N PRO A 299 -20.10 -30.85 15.26
CA PRO A 299 -20.66 -30.91 16.61
C PRO A 299 -21.20 -29.56 17.09
N SER A 300 -22.17 -29.63 18.02
CA SER A 300 -22.77 -28.47 18.68
C SER A 300 -22.40 -28.35 20.15
N ASP A 301 -21.28 -28.93 20.55
CA ASP A 301 -20.73 -28.88 21.91
C ASP A 301 -20.01 -27.54 22.18
N PHE A 302 -19.62 -27.36 23.45
CA PHE A 302 -18.97 -26.14 23.92
C PHE A 302 -17.73 -25.75 23.09
N LEU A 303 -16.90 -26.72 22.71
CA LEU A 303 -15.68 -26.49 21.94
C LEU A 303 -15.93 -25.97 20.51
N HIS A 304 -17.16 -26.07 20.01
CA HIS A 304 -17.61 -25.58 18.71
C HIS A 304 -18.55 -24.38 18.83
N SER A 305 -18.62 -23.76 20.01
CA SER A 305 -19.34 -22.49 20.20
C SER A 305 -18.69 -21.38 19.39
N ILE A 306 -19.52 -20.44 18.95
CA ILE A 306 -19.11 -19.27 18.18
C ILE A 306 -19.56 -18.02 18.92
N PHE A 307 -18.73 -17.00 18.88
CA PHE A 307 -18.90 -15.79 19.66
C PHE A 307 -18.52 -14.58 18.83
N GLY A 308 -19.00 -13.41 19.20
CA GLY A 308 -18.49 -12.18 18.62
C GLY A 308 -18.49 -11.06 19.63
N PHE A 309 -17.70 -10.03 19.36
CA PHE A 309 -17.75 -8.81 20.13
C PHE A 309 -17.49 -7.60 19.25
N THR A 310 -17.95 -6.45 19.71
CA THR A 310 -17.72 -5.18 19.04
C THR A 310 -16.69 -4.34 19.78
N VAL A 311 -15.90 -3.60 19.01
CA VAL A 311 -15.04 -2.54 19.52
C VAL A 311 -15.82 -1.22 19.61
N PRO A 312 -15.48 -0.34 20.57
CA PRO A 312 -16.19 0.93 20.72
C PRO A 312 -16.05 1.80 19.46
N LEU A 313 -17.10 2.53 19.13
CA LEU A 313 -17.00 3.58 18.12
C LEU A 313 -16.35 4.79 18.78
N LEU A 314 -15.14 5.13 18.35
CA LEU A 314 -14.48 6.34 18.80
C LEU A 314 -15.16 7.56 18.18
N THR A 315 -15.42 8.56 19.01
CA THR A 315 -15.97 9.86 18.62
C THR A 315 -15.05 10.97 19.09
N ASP A 316 -14.89 12.00 18.27
CA ASP A 316 -14.21 13.22 18.67
C ASP A 316 -15.07 14.03 19.65
N PRO A 317 -14.52 15.02 20.39
CA PRO A 317 -15.29 15.88 21.29
C PRO A 317 -16.47 16.62 20.63
N SER A 318 -16.45 16.75 19.29
CA SER A 318 -17.55 17.30 18.49
C SER A 318 -18.68 16.31 18.19
N GLY A 319 -18.58 15.05 18.67
CA GLY A 319 -19.50 13.96 18.35
C GLY A 319 -19.28 13.31 16.98
N ALA A 320 -18.32 13.79 16.17
CA ALA A 320 -17.98 13.21 14.88
C ALA A 320 -17.26 11.85 15.04
N LYS A 321 -17.49 10.91 14.11
CA LYS A 321 -16.77 9.61 14.11
C LYS A 321 -15.26 9.85 13.99
N PHE A 322 -14.48 9.18 14.85
CA PHE A 322 -13.02 9.29 14.90
C PHE A 322 -12.38 8.96 13.55
N GLY A 323 -11.43 9.80 13.13
CA GLY A 323 -10.81 9.70 11.81
C GLY A 323 -11.62 10.34 10.69
N LYS A 324 -12.65 11.15 10.99
CA LYS A 324 -13.27 12.10 10.05
C LYS A 324 -13.00 13.53 10.52
N SER A 325 -11.89 14.13 10.05
CA SER A 325 -11.53 15.52 10.37
C SER A 325 -12.24 16.48 9.40
N ALA A 326 -13.05 17.41 9.91
CA ALA A 326 -13.69 18.48 9.11
C ALA A 326 -14.37 17.99 7.81
N GLY A 327 -15.01 16.81 7.86
CA GLY A 327 -15.68 16.20 6.69
C GLY A 327 -14.82 15.22 5.88
N ASN A 328 -13.49 15.18 6.07
CA ASN A 328 -12.58 14.30 5.35
C ASN A 328 -12.07 13.14 6.22
N ALA A 329 -12.07 11.93 5.67
CA ALA A 329 -11.52 10.76 6.33
C ALA A 329 -9.97 10.83 6.40
N ILE A 330 -9.41 10.35 7.51
CA ILE A 330 -7.96 10.19 7.71
C ILE A 330 -7.55 8.81 7.19
N TRP A 331 -6.99 8.80 5.98
CA TRP A 331 -6.66 7.58 5.25
C TRP A 331 -5.33 6.97 5.72
N LEU A 332 -5.17 5.66 5.51
CA LEU A 332 -3.91 4.95 5.78
C LEU A 332 -2.99 4.89 4.53
N ASP A 333 -3.48 5.38 3.39
CA ASP A 333 -2.71 5.55 2.17
C ASP A 333 -1.96 6.89 2.23
N GLN A 334 -0.64 6.84 2.05
CA GLN A 334 0.25 7.99 2.17
C GLN A 334 0.01 9.10 1.14
N PHE A 335 -0.65 8.79 0.01
CA PHE A 335 -0.98 9.77 -1.04
C PHE A 335 -2.31 10.46 -0.79
N MET A 336 -3.18 9.86 0.04
CA MET A 336 -4.44 10.46 0.48
C MET A 336 -4.28 11.20 1.81
N THR A 337 -3.41 10.72 2.69
CA THR A 337 -3.03 11.38 3.94
C THR A 337 -1.54 11.16 4.14
N SER A 338 -0.75 12.24 4.09
CA SER A 338 0.69 12.10 4.23
C SER A 338 1.07 11.53 5.61
N SER A 339 2.23 10.87 5.70
CA SER A 339 2.74 10.37 6.98
C SER A 339 2.89 11.49 8.01
N PHE A 340 3.23 12.70 7.56
CA PHE A 340 3.31 13.90 8.36
C PHE A 340 1.93 14.37 8.87
N ASP A 341 0.91 14.39 8.02
CA ASP A 341 -0.44 14.78 8.40
C ASP A 341 -1.10 13.78 9.35
N LEU A 342 -0.86 12.47 9.10
CA LEU A 342 -1.31 11.41 9.99
C LEU A 342 -0.65 11.53 11.36
N TYR A 343 0.67 11.77 11.41
CA TYR A 343 1.39 12.01 12.65
C TYR A 343 0.81 13.22 13.38
N GLY A 344 0.63 14.34 12.67
CA GLY A 344 0.03 15.56 13.22
C GLY A 344 -1.40 15.35 13.72
N TYR A 345 -2.20 14.51 13.07
CA TYR A 345 -3.57 14.19 13.51
C TYR A 345 -3.60 13.61 14.92
N PHE A 346 -2.68 12.67 15.22
CA PHE A 346 -2.55 12.09 16.55
C PHE A 346 -1.90 13.06 17.55
N VAL A 347 -0.90 13.85 17.13
CA VAL A 347 -0.29 14.87 18.00
C VAL A 347 -1.31 15.91 18.48
N ARG A 348 -2.30 16.25 17.65
CA ARG A 348 -3.36 17.23 17.98
C ARG A 348 -4.47 16.69 18.89
N ARG A 349 -4.43 15.41 19.30
CA ARG A 349 -5.49 14.83 20.15
C ARG A 349 -5.51 15.44 21.55
N PRO A 350 -6.70 15.69 22.14
CA PRO A 350 -6.79 16.18 23.51
C PRO A 350 -6.10 15.25 24.51
N ASP A 351 -5.60 15.83 25.59
CA ASP A 351 -4.87 15.12 26.63
C ASP A 351 -5.77 14.09 27.34
N ASN A 352 -7.06 14.38 27.49
CA ASN A 352 -8.04 13.46 28.09
C ASN A 352 -8.25 12.18 27.27
N ASP A 353 -7.99 12.21 25.95
CA ASP A 353 -8.25 11.09 25.06
C ASP A 353 -7.00 10.23 24.84
N VAL A 354 -5.81 10.79 25.04
CA VAL A 354 -4.54 10.18 24.59
C VAL A 354 -4.25 8.85 25.28
N GLU A 355 -4.59 8.70 26.56
CA GLU A 355 -4.39 7.45 27.30
C GLU A 355 -5.24 6.32 26.71
N GLY A 356 -6.52 6.58 26.44
CA GLY A 356 -7.41 5.62 25.79
C GLY A 356 -6.93 5.26 24.40
N LEU A 357 -6.46 6.24 23.62
CA LEU A 357 -5.91 6.00 22.29
C LEU A 357 -4.60 5.18 22.33
N LEU A 358 -3.73 5.42 23.31
CA LEU A 358 -2.52 4.60 23.53
C LEU A 358 -2.90 3.14 23.81
N LYS A 359 -3.91 2.91 24.66
CA LYS A 359 -4.41 1.56 24.97
C LYS A 359 -4.98 0.84 23.75
N LEU A 360 -5.69 1.56 22.88
CA LEU A 360 -6.40 0.98 21.72
C LEU A 360 -5.54 0.83 20.46
N PHE A 361 -4.62 1.76 20.19
CA PHE A 361 -3.89 1.81 18.91
C PHE A 361 -2.42 1.41 18.98
N THR A 362 -1.92 0.97 20.13
CA THR A 362 -0.51 0.57 20.28
C THR A 362 -0.35 -0.82 20.89
N PHE A 363 0.86 -1.36 20.76
CA PHE A 363 1.28 -2.59 21.44
C PHE A 363 2.09 -2.31 22.73
N LEU A 364 2.07 -1.07 23.22
CA LEU A 364 2.78 -0.68 24.45
C LEU A 364 2.18 -1.40 25.67
N PRO A 365 2.99 -2.01 26.56
CA PRO A 365 2.51 -2.53 27.84
C PRO A 365 1.76 -1.47 28.66
N LEU A 366 0.76 -1.87 29.45
CA LEU A 366 -0.03 -0.92 30.25
C LEU A 366 0.83 -0.14 31.26
N GLU A 367 1.87 -0.77 31.80
CA GLU A 367 2.86 -0.12 32.67
C GLU A 367 3.63 0.98 31.93
N GLU A 368 4.04 0.74 30.69
CA GLU A 368 4.73 1.74 29.86
C GLU A 368 3.80 2.89 29.47
N ILE A 369 2.51 2.61 29.21
CA ILE A 369 1.50 3.65 29.01
C ILE A 369 1.40 4.53 30.26
N SER A 370 1.39 3.93 31.44
CA SER A 370 1.33 4.68 32.72
C SER A 370 2.54 5.61 32.88
N LYS A 371 3.76 5.12 32.61
CA LYS A 371 5.00 5.94 32.62
C LYS A 371 4.96 7.07 31.59
N VAL A 372 4.41 6.82 30.41
CA VAL A 372 4.26 7.83 29.35
C VAL A 372 3.27 8.91 29.80
N MET A 373 2.19 8.53 30.48
CA MET A 373 1.21 9.47 31.03
C MET A 373 1.75 10.26 32.22
N GLU A 374 2.56 9.66 33.09
CA GLU A 374 3.27 10.38 34.16
C GLU A 374 4.12 11.52 33.59
N LYS A 375 4.95 11.23 32.58
CA LYS A 375 5.75 12.24 31.87
C LYS A 375 4.91 13.31 31.18
N GLN A 376 3.75 12.93 30.64
CA GLN A 376 2.82 13.88 30.04
C GLN A 376 2.21 14.80 31.11
N ASN A 377 1.88 14.28 32.29
CA ASN A 377 1.30 15.05 33.38
C ASN A 377 2.32 15.99 34.05
N GLU A 378 3.60 15.59 34.07
CA GLU A 378 4.71 16.45 34.53
C GLU A 378 4.89 17.68 33.64
N ASP A 379 4.78 17.51 32.32
CA ASP A 379 4.93 18.60 31.36
C ASP A 379 3.97 18.44 30.16
N PRO A 380 2.69 18.85 30.31
CA PRO A 380 1.69 18.69 29.25
C PRO A 380 2.05 19.43 27.96
N SER A 381 2.84 20.51 28.08
CA SER A 381 3.25 21.36 26.96
C SER A 381 4.10 20.61 25.93
N LYS A 382 4.85 19.59 26.36
CA LYS A 382 5.71 18.77 25.50
C LYS A 382 4.97 17.71 24.69
N ARG A 383 3.70 17.43 25.03
CA ARG A 383 2.83 16.46 24.34
C ARG A 383 3.50 15.10 24.12
N HIS A 384 4.21 14.61 25.14
CA HIS A 384 5.01 13.38 25.08
C HIS A 384 4.14 12.16 24.73
N ALA A 385 2.96 12.03 25.36
CA ALA A 385 2.04 10.92 25.11
C ALA A 385 1.51 10.92 23.68
N GLN A 386 1.15 12.09 23.15
CA GLN A 386 0.59 12.25 21.81
C GLN A 386 1.66 11.99 20.75
N HIS A 387 2.89 12.43 20.98
CA HIS A 387 4.04 12.11 20.12
C HIS A 387 4.36 10.61 20.10
N THR A 388 4.19 9.93 21.24
CA THR A 388 4.39 8.49 21.37
C THR A 388 3.29 7.75 20.61
N LEU A 389 2.03 8.11 20.82
CA LEU A 389 0.89 7.58 20.08
C LEU A 389 1.08 7.75 18.56
N ALA A 390 1.42 8.96 18.12
CA ALA A 390 1.63 9.26 16.70
C ALA A 390 2.75 8.41 16.09
N TYR A 391 3.87 8.24 16.82
CA TYR A 391 4.99 7.42 16.37
C TYR A 391 4.58 5.95 16.22
N GLU A 392 3.91 5.38 17.21
CA GLU A 392 3.48 3.99 17.21
C GLU A 392 2.48 3.69 16.08
N VAL A 393 1.51 4.57 15.86
CA VAL A 393 0.52 4.39 14.78
C VAL A 393 1.17 4.53 13.40
N VAL A 394 2.04 5.52 13.20
CA VAL A 394 2.78 5.68 11.93
C VAL A 394 3.72 4.50 11.69
N ALA A 395 4.37 3.97 12.74
CA ALA A 395 5.22 2.80 12.65
C ALA A 395 4.42 1.55 12.24
N LEU A 396 3.21 1.40 12.77
CA LEU A 396 2.30 0.32 12.39
C LEU A 396 1.85 0.41 10.92
N ILE A 397 1.57 1.61 10.42
CA ILE A 397 0.98 1.79 9.07
C ILE A 397 2.04 1.86 7.97
N TYR A 398 3.09 2.66 8.18
CA TYR A 398 4.12 2.96 7.18
C TYR A 398 5.49 2.35 7.50
N GLY A 399 5.69 1.85 8.72
CA GLY A 399 6.93 1.20 9.15
C GLY A 399 7.80 2.10 10.04
N LEU A 400 8.71 1.47 10.76
CA LEU A 400 9.58 2.10 11.77
C LEU A 400 10.43 3.25 11.22
N LYS A 401 10.97 3.08 10.01
CA LYS A 401 11.83 4.09 9.37
C LYS A 401 11.07 5.38 9.14
N GLU A 402 9.90 5.28 8.50
CA GLU A 402 9.07 6.45 8.21
C GLU A 402 8.60 7.14 9.49
N ALA A 403 8.23 6.37 10.52
CA ALA A 403 7.84 6.93 11.81
C ALA A 403 8.96 7.75 12.48
N THR A 404 10.20 7.27 12.37
CA THR A 404 11.38 7.95 12.94
C THR A 404 11.69 9.23 12.18
N ASP A 405 11.65 9.18 10.84
CA ASP A 405 11.89 10.33 9.98
C ASP A 405 10.83 11.43 10.21
N VAL A 406 9.55 11.04 10.30
CA VAL A 406 8.44 11.99 10.54
C VAL A 406 8.48 12.56 11.95
N GLN A 407 8.78 11.76 12.97
CA GLN A 407 8.94 12.26 14.34
C GLN A 407 10.05 13.31 14.43
N ALA A 408 11.20 13.07 13.77
CA ALA A 408 12.30 14.03 13.73
C ALA A 408 11.89 15.34 13.04
N ARG A 409 11.18 15.27 11.92
CA ARG A 409 10.64 16.46 11.22
C ARG A 409 9.65 17.23 12.10
N HIS A 410 8.71 16.54 12.74
CA HIS A 410 7.70 17.18 13.58
C HIS A 410 8.36 17.83 14.81
N ARG A 411 9.34 17.19 15.45
CA ARG A 411 10.10 17.83 16.56
C ARG A 411 10.94 19.01 16.09
N GLY A 412 11.55 18.92 14.90
CA GLY A 412 12.33 20.00 14.31
C GLY A 412 11.52 21.26 14.02
N MET A 413 10.24 21.14 13.63
CA MET A 413 9.39 22.31 13.38
C MET A 413 9.09 23.16 14.62
N TYR A 414 9.14 22.58 15.82
CA TYR A 414 8.88 23.30 17.09
C TYR A 414 10.17 23.61 17.87
N ALA A 415 11.35 23.27 17.34
CA ALA A 415 12.63 23.58 17.96
C ALA A 415 12.99 25.07 17.75
N LYS A 416 13.57 25.71 18.78
CA LYS A 416 14.05 27.10 18.70
C LYS A 416 15.12 27.25 17.61
N PRO A 417 15.23 28.42 16.95
CA PRO A 417 16.25 28.64 15.92
C PRO A 417 17.65 28.53 16.53
N GLY A 418 18.38 27.45 16.25
CA GLY A 418 19.74 27.22 16.74
C GLY A 418 20.15 25.75 16.90
N ASP A 419 19.19 24.84 17.09
CA ASP A 419 19.49 23.40 17.03
C ASP A 419 19.65 22.97 15.57
N LYS A 420 20.68 22.16 15.27
CA LYS A 420 20.97 21.70 13.90
C LYS A 420 19.81 20.87 13.35
N LEU A 421 18.92 21.54 12.64
CA LEU A 421 17.76 20.97 11.97
C LEU A 421 18.18 20.06 10.82
N VAL A 422 17.48 18.94 10.67
CA VAL A 422 17.36 18.25 9.39
C VAL A 422 16.60 19.20 8.46
N THR A 423 17.33 20.05 7.74
CA THR A 423 16.81 21.06 6.81
C THR A 423 16.42 20.46 5.46
N SER A 424 15.69 19.35 5.46
CA SER A 424 15.01 18.88 4.26
C SER A 424 13.50 18.90 4.53
N TYR A 425 12.89 20.07 4.29
CA TYR A 425 11.49 20.09 3.92
C TYR A 425 11.35 19.23 2.66
N PRO A 426 10.42 18.25 2.60
CA PRO A 426 9.79 18.00 1.32
C PRO A 426 9.11 19.32 0.96
N SER A 427 9.43 19.87 -0.20
CA SER A 427 8.48 20.71 -0.91
C SER A 427 7.12 19.97 -0.96
N ASN A 428 6.02 20.65 -1.31
CA ASN A 428 4.75 19.98 -1.68
C ASN A 428 4.89 19.01 -2.89
N GLU A 429 6.10 18.52 -3.14
CA GLU A 429 6.45 17.53 -4.10
C GLU A 429 6.10 16.15 -3.55
N PRO A 430 5.43 15.30 -4.36
CA PRO A 430 5.31 13.88 -4.07
C PRO A 430 6.69 13.32 -3.71
N PRO A 431 6.74 12.26 -2.88
CA PRO A 431 8.01 11.71 -2.41
C PRO A 431 8.95 11.46 -3.60
N THR A 432 10.27 11.56 -3.39
CA THR A 432 11.27 11.32 -4.45
C THR A 432 10.89 10.11 -5.30
N ALA A 433 10.85 10.26 -6.63
CA ALA A 433 10.28 9.28 -7.57
C ALA A 433 10.72 7.82 -7.33
N ASN A 434 11.92 7.57 -6.78
CA ASN A 434 12.40 6.22 -6.48
C ASN A 434 11.92 5.63 -5.13
N MET A 435 11.46 6.46 -4.18
CA MET A 435 10.78 5.99 -2.96
C MET A 435 9.25 6.16 -3.07
N ALA A 436 8.73 7.27 -3.63
CA ALA A 436 7.31 7.41 -3.93
C ALA A 436 6.80 6.34 -4.88
N ALA A 437 7.52 6.05 -5.98
CA ALA A 437 7.08 5.02 -6.89
C ALA A 437 6.90 3.72 -6.10
N ASN A 438 7.84 3.30 -5.27
CA ASN A 438 7.72 2.05 -4.50
C ASN A 438 6.46 1.95 -3.62
N PHE A 439 5.85 3.05 -3.22
CA PHE A 439 4.66 3.06 -2.37
C PHE A 439 3.34 3.37 -3.10
N GLN A 440 3.36 4.04 -4.25
CA GLN A 440 2.14 4.35 -5.00
C GLN A 440 1.66 3.09 -5.71
N ILE A 441 0.48 2.60 -5.34
CA ILE A 441 -0.11 1.46 -6.04
C ILE A 441 -0.77 1.96 -7.31
N ASP A 442 -1.53 3.05 -7.30
CA ASP A 442 -2.22 3.58 -8.47
C ASP A 442 -1.37 4.57 -9.28
N VAL A 443 -1.36 4.44 -10.61
CA VAL A 443 -0.69 5.37 -11.53
C VAL A 443 -1.59 5.60 -12.73
N LYS A 444 -1.78 6.85 -13.16
CA LYS A 444 -2.45 7.14 -14.43
C LYS A 444 -1.43 7.15 -15.56
N LEU A 445 -1.76 6.56 -16.71
CA LEU A 445 -0.90 6.58 -17.90
C LEU A 445 -1.75 6.79 -19.17
N PRO A 446 -1.18 7.45 -20.19
CA PRO A 446 -1.91 7.75 -21.42
C PRO A 446 -2.19 6.50 -22.27
N ALA A 447 -3.33 6.50 -22.97
CA ALA A 447 -3.74 5.42 -23.87
C ALA A 447 -2.71 5.13 -24.97
N SER A 448 -2.07 6.16 -25.54
CA SER A 448 -1.02 6.01 -26.55
C SER A 448 0.19 5.20 -26.07
N LEU A 449 0.51 5.28 -24.77
CA LEU A 449 1.58 4.49 -24.16
C LEU A 449 1.14 3.03 -23.96
N ILE A 450 -0.04 2.83 -23.37
CA ILE A 450 -0.54 1.50 -22.99
C ILE A 450 -0.85 0.63 -24.22
N LEU A 451 -1.51 1.21 -25.22
CA LEU A 451 -1.93 0.47 -26.43
C LEU A 451 -0.85 0.46 -27.51
N GLY A 452 0.03 1.47 -27.53
CA GLY A 452 0.97 1.69 -28.62
C GLY A 452 2.42 1.26 -28.37
N LYS A 453 2.83 1.02 -27.11
CA LYS A 453 4.23 0.73 -26.76
C LYS A 453 4.41 -0.66 -26.14
N SER A 454 5.66 -1.11 -26.08
CA SER A 454 6.02 -2.40 -25.49
C SER A 454 5.79 -2.42 -23.99
N ILE A 455 5.48 -3.61 -23.45
CA ILE A 455 5.27 -3.82 -22.02
C ILE A 455 6.48 -3.37 -21.17
N SER A 456 7.70 -3.48 -21.70
CA SER A 456 8.92 -3.00 -21.03
C SER A 456 8.94 -1.48 -20.83
N ARG A 457 8.37 -0.71 -21.77
CA ARG A 457 8.20 0.75 -21.63
C ARG A 457 7.08 1.08 -20.65
N ILE A 458 6.01 0.30 -20.64
CA ILE A 458 4.91 0.46 -19.67
C ILE A 458 5.42 0.17 -18.24
N LEU A 459 6.24 -0.87 -18.05
CA LEU A 459 6.86 -1.18 -16.75
C LEU A 459 7.79 -0.06 -16.27
N PHE A 460 8.54 0.57 -17.18
CA PHE A 460 9.38 1.73 -16.86
C PHE A 460 8.53 2.96 -16.50
N ALA A 461 7.51 3.27 -17.31
CA ALA A 461 6.60 4.38 -17.07
C ALA A 461 5.80 4.23 -15.77
N ALA A 462 5.39 3.01 -15.43
CA ALA A 462 4.73 2.68 -14.16
C ALA A 462 5.68 2.70 -12.95
N GLY A 463 6.97 2.97 -13.15
CA GLY A 463 7.97 2.97 -12.07
C GLY A 463 8.17 1.58 -11.45
N LEU A 464 7.99 0.52 -12.23
CA LEU A 464 8.30 -0.87 -11.83
C LEU A 464 9.68 -1.30 -12.31
N ALA A 465 10.22 -0.70 -13.36
CA ALA A 465 11.57 -0.95 -13.85
C ALA A 465 12.43 0.31 -13.77
N ASP A 466 13.75 0.16 -13.60
CA ASP A 466 14.68 1.29 -13.50
C ASP A 466 15.04 1.87 -14.88
N SER A 467 14.84 1.08 -15.94
CA SER A 467 14.99 1.48 -17.35
C SER A 467 14.16 0.58 -18.26
N VAL A 468 14.02 0.94 -19.54
CA VAL A 468 13.37 0.08 -20.54
C VAL A 468 14.13 -1.24 -20.73
N SER A 469 15.46 -1.23 -20.64
CA SER A 469 16.30 -2.44 -20.70
C SER A 469 16.06 -3.33 -19.48
N ASP A 470 15.99 -2.75 -18.29
CA ASP A 470 15.65 -3.48 -17.07
C ASP A 470 14.23 -4.07 -17.14
N GLY A 471 13.27 -3.32 -17.70
CA GLY A 471 11.92 -3.83 -17.98
C GLY A 471 11.93 -5.06 -18.89
N ASN A 472 12.74 -5.04 -19.95
CA ASN A 472 12.90 -6.18 -20.86
C ASN A 472 13.60 -7.39 -20.18
N ARG A 473 14.57 -7.13 -19.31
CA ARG A 473 15.21 -8.16 -18.49
C ARG A 473 14.20 -8.81 -17.54
N LEU A 474 13.34 -8.01 -16.90
CA LEU A 474 12.30 -8.50 -15.98
C LEU A 474 11.28 -9.38 -16.70
N THR A 475 10.87 -9.06 -17.92
CA THR A 475 9.95 -9.90 -18.70
C THR A 475 10.61 -11.19 -19.19
N GLN A 476 11.88 -11.14 -19.61
CA GLN A 476 12.63 -12.33 -20.03
C GLN A 476 12.84 -13.32 -18.88
N HIS A 477 13.16 -12.84 -17.68
CA HIS A 477 13.38 -13.68 -16.50
C HIS A 477 12.12 -13.95 -15.68
N GLN A 478 10.93 -13.64 -16.20
CA GLN A 478 9.65 -13.84 -15.48
C GLN A 478 9.60 -13.14 -14.11
N GLY A 479 10.32 -12.03 -13.96
CA GLY A 479 10.37 -11.20 -12.75
C GLY A 479 9.28 -10.13 -12.67
N ALA A 480 8.53 -9.92 -13.75
CA ALA A 480 7.34 -9.08 -13.81
C ALA A 480 6.08 -9.93 -14.05
N TYR A 481 4.97 -9.51 -13.46
CA TYR A 481 3.69 -10.21 -13.48
C TYR A 481 2.56 -9.23 -13.82
N ILE A 482 1.50 -9.75 -14.41
CA ILE A 482 0.27 -9.02 -14.70
C ILE A 482 -0.89 -9.65 -13.92
N GLY A 483 -1.74 -8.83 -13.32
CA GLY A 483 -2.94 -9.24 -12.62
C GLY A 483 -4.06 -9.51 -13.62
N GLY A 484 -4.63 -10.72 -13.59
CA GLY A 484 -5.66 -11.16 -14.53
C GLY A 484 -5.35 -12.50 -15.20
N SER A 485 -6.36 -13.07 -15.86
CA SER A 485 -6.27 -14.38 -16.50
C SER A 485 -5.29 -14.39 -17.69
N PRO A 486 -4.50 -15.46 -17.91
CA PRO A 486 -3.62 -15.56 -19.07
C PRO A 486 -4.37 -15.73 -20.38
N GLY A 487 -4.08 -14.88 -21.37
CA GLY A 487 -3.92 -15.30 -22.76
C GLY A 487 -5.15 -15.84 -23.51
N GLN A 488 -6.34 -15.33 -23.25
CA GLN A 488 -7.48 -15.59 -24.13
C GLN A 488 -7.66 -14.45 -25.15
N ALA A 489 -8.14 -14.79 -26.35
CA ALA A 489 -8.49 -13.79 -27.37
C ALA A 489 -9.47 -12.76 -26.79
N ALA A 490 -9.45 -11.51 -27.28
CA ALA A 490 -10.28 -10.41 -26.76
C ALA A 490 -11.78 -10.77 -26.62
N SER A 491 -12.30 -11.69 -27.43
CA SER A 491 -13.68 -12.19 -27.39
C SER A 491 -13.99 -13.17 -26.25
N ILE A 492 -12.98 -13.78 -25.63
CA ILE A 492 -13.10 -14.80 -24.58
C ILE A 492 -12.43 -14.32 -23.27
N ASN A 493 -11.97 -13.06 -23.22
CA ASN A 493 -11.32 -12.50 -22.05
C ASN A 493 -12.26 -12.53 -20.83
N LYS A 494 -12.23 -13.63 -20.08
CA LYS A 494 -12.67 -13.66 -18.70
C LYS A 494 -11.65 -12.78 -17.99
N GLY A 495 -12.02 -11.53 -17.71
CA GLY A 495 -11.23 -10.64 -16.87
C GLY A 495 -10.85 -11.31 -15.55
N MET A 496 -10.06 -10.64 -14.71
CA MET A 496 -9.67 -11.16 -13.39
C MET A 496 -10.89 -11.79 -12.70
N ASP A 497 -10.80 -13.09 -12.38
CA ASP A 497 -11.87 -13.78 -11.65
C ASP A 497 -11.98 -13.10 -10.29
N TYR A 498 -13.14 -12.46 -10.04
CA TYR A 498 -13.32 -11.56 -8.91
C TYR A 498 -13.05 -12.35 -7.63
N GLY A 499 -11.98 -12.05 -6.89
CA GLY A 499 -11.71 -12.78 -5.64
C GLY A 499 -10.27 -13.14 -5.40
N GLU A 500 -9.54 -13.52 -6.44
CA GLU A 500 -8.13 -13.83 -6.31
C GLU A 500 -7.30 -12.88 -7.16
N LEU A 501 -6.41 -12.14 -6.51
CA LEU A 501 -5.31 -11.44 -7.18
C LEU A 501 -4.35 -12.48 -7.74
N THR A 502 -4.74 -13.07 -8.87
CA THR A 502 -3.93 -14.01 -9.62
C THR A 502 -2.98 -13.21 -10.50
N PHE A 503 -1.70 -13.53 -10.37
CA PHE A 503 -0.62 -12.87 -11.08
C PHE A 503 0.03 -13.85 -12.03
N THR A 504 -0.03 -13.53 -13.31
CA THR A 504 0.58 -14.32 -14.38
C THR A 504 1.93 -13.70 -14.74
N PRO A 505 3.02 -14.48 -14.90
CA PRO A 505 4.29 -13.93 -15.38
C PRO A 505 4.13 -13.27 -16.76
N ILE A 506 4.64 -12.05 -16.90
CA ILE A 506 4.62 -11.31 -18.17
C ILE A 506 5.62 -11.96 -19.11
N LYS A 507 5.15 -12.31 -20.31
CA LYS A 507 6.02 -12.65 -21.45
C LYS A 507 6.15 -11.42 -22.33
N ASN A 508 7.22 -11.34 -23.12
CA ASN A 508 7.29 -10.33 -24.17
C ASN A 508 6.22 -10.62 -25.23
N TRP A 509 5.12 -9.87 -25.18
CA TRP A 509 4.04 -9.88 -26.18
C TRP A 509 4.10 -8.63 -27.06
N PHE A 510 3.35 -8.64 -28.15
CA PHE A 510 3.28 -7.49 -29.04
C PHE A 510 2.49 -6.35 -28.36
N PRO A 511 2.83 -5.07 -28.59
CA PRO A 511 2.13 -3.93 -27.98
C PRO A 511 0.59 -4.01 -28.09
N GLN A 512 0.11 -4.52 -29.23
CA GLN A 512 -1.31 -4.69 -29.55
C GLN A 512 -2.03 -5.69 -28.63
N ASP A 513 -1.30 -6.62 -28.01
CA ASP A 513 -1.85 -7.63 -27.10
C ASP A 513 -2.12 -7.05 -25.71
N THR A 514 -1.55 -5.89 -25.37
CA THR A 514 -1.75 -5.24 -24.06
C THR A 514 -3.23 -4.97 -23.78
N LYS A 515 -4.03 -4.69 -24.82
CA LYS A 515 -5.48 -4.50 -24.72
C LYS A 515 -6.21 -5.72 -24.15
N ASN A 516 -5.69 -6.92 -24.39
CA ASN A 516 -6.29 -8.17 -23.92
C ASN A 516 -6.11 -8.35 -22.40
N PHE A 517 -5.23 -7.57 -21.78
CA PHE A 517 -5.00 -7.62 -20.34
C PHE A 517 -5.62 -6.44 -19.59
N LEU A 518 -6.34 -5.56 -20.29
CA LEU A 518 -7.07 -4.45 -19.67
C LEU A 518 -8.34 -4.97 -19.00
N ILE A 519 -8.48 -4.67 -17.71
CA ILE A 519 -9.71 -4.89 -16.95
C ILE A 519 -10.68 -3.78 -17.34
N GLU A 520 -11.81 -4.17 -17.93
CA GLU A 520 -12.84 -3.28 -18.50
C GLU A 520 -12.33 -2.24 -19.51
N GLY A 521 -11.20 -2.55 -20.18
CA GLY A 521 -10.59 -1.63 -21.14
C GLY A 521 -9.94 -0.40 -20.50
N LYS A 522 -9.83 -0.32 -19.16
CA LYS A 522 -9.31 0.87 -18.46
C LYS A 522 -8.15 0.57 -17.48
N LEU A 523 -8.14 -0.56 -16.80
CA LEU A 523 -7.13 -0.83 -15.76
C LEU A 523 -6.13 -1.93 -16.15
N LEU A 524 -4.88 -1.75 -15.76
CA LEU A 524 -3.80 -2.71 -15.94
C LEU A 524 -3.08 -2.93 -14.60
N ILE A 525 -3.15 -4.12 -14.03
CA ILE A 525 -2.48 -4.42 -12.75
C ILE A 525 -1.13 -5.07 -13.05
N LEU A 526 -0.03 -4.41 -12.70
CA LEU A 526 1.34 -4.87 -12.92
C LEU A 526 2.05 -5.13 -11.59
N ARG A 527 2.96 -6.10 -11.54
CA ARG A 527 3.73 -6.43 -10.34
C ARG A 527 5.17 -6.78 -10.68
N ARG A 528 6.14 -6.25 -9.92
CA ARG A 528 7.54 -6.72 -9.90
C ARG A 528 7.79 -7.54 -8.64
N GLY A 529 8.23 -8.79 -8.81
CA GLY A 529 8.49 -9.71 -7.70
C GLY A 529 7.25 -9.99 -6.82
N LYS A 530 7.43 -10.04 -5.50
CA LYS A 530 6.36 -10.39 -4.52
C LYS A 530 5.65 -9.20 -3.88
N HIS A 531 6.23 -8.00 -3.98
CA HIS A 531 5.87 -6.86 -3.12
C HIS A 531 5.54 -5.57 -3.88
N PHE A 532 6.09 -5.35 -5.07
CA PHE A 532 5.90 -4.10 -5.81
C PHE A 532 4.77 -4.25 -6.81
N VAL A 533 3.63 -3.59 -6.56
CA VAL A 533 2.45 -3.64 -7.43
C VAL A 533 2.04 -2.24 -7.86
N ARG A 534 1.61 -2.14 -9.12
CA ARG A 534 0.97 -0.99 -9.71
C ARG A 534 -0.39 -1.35 -10.28
N VAL A 535 -1.38 -0.51 -10.04
CA VAL A 535 -2.66 -0.48 -10.71
C VAL A 535 -2.59 0.72 -11.64
N VAL A 536 -2.38 0.47 -12.92
CA VAL A 536 -2.27 1.50 -13.95
C VAL A 536 -3.65 1.78 -14.50
N GLU A 537 -4.13 3.01 -14.35
CA GLU A 537 -5.35 3.52 -14.97
C GLU A 537 -5.01 4.17 -16.31
N MET A 538 -5.62 3.63 -17.37
CA MET A 538 -5.53 4.20 -18.71
C MET A 538 -6.48 5.39 -18.82
N VAL A 539 -5.92 6.56 -19.07
CA VAL A 539 -6.65 7.80 -19.37
C VAL A 539 -6.52 8.15 -20.85
N SER A 540 -7.44 8.96 -21.37
CA SER A 540 -7.31 9.45 -22.75
C SER A 540 -6.07 10.35 -22.88
N ASP A 541 -5.50 10.43 -24.09
CA ASP A 541 -4.33 11.30 -24.32
C ASP A 541 -4.68 12.79 -24.09
N GLU A 542 -5.95 13.16 -24.30
CA GLU A 542 -6.48 14.50 -24.02
C GLU A 542 -6.56 14.80 -22.52
N GLU A 543 -7.12 13.85 -21.73
CA GLU A 543 -7.15 13.94 -20.27
C GLU A 543 -5.74 13.94 -19.67
N TRP A 544 -4.83 13.14 -20.24
CA TRP A 544 -3.42 13.12 -19.84
C TRP A 544 -2.75 14.48 -20.09
N ALA A 545 -2.91 15.04 -21.29
CA ALA A 545 -2.36 16.35 -21.62
C ALA A 545 -2.95 17.45 -20.71
N ALA A 546 -4.25 17.40 -20.43
CA ALA A 546 -4.93 18.32 -19.52
C ALA A 546 -4.44 18.18 -18.06
N SER A 547 -4.06 16.98 -17.64
CA SER A 547 -3.55 16.73 -16.29
C SER A 547 -2.18 17.37 -16.03
N GLY A 548 -1.42 17.68 -17.10
CA GLY A 548 -0.05 18.20 -17.02
C GLY A 548 0.96 17.23 -16.37
N GLN A 549 0.57 15.98 -16.16
CA GLN A 549 1.44 14.95 -15.59
C GLN A 549 2.44 14.44 -16.64
N MET A 550 3.60 13.97 -16.19
CA MET A 550 4.62 13.36 -17.04
C MET A 550 5.01 12.00 -16.52
N TYR A 551 5.35 11.07 -17.41
CA TYR A 551 5.82 9.73 -17.03
C TYR A 551 7.30 9.50 -17.42
N PRO A 552 8.02 8.62 -16.70
CA PRO A 552 9.40 8.26 -17.05
C PRO A 552 9.53 7.72 -18.48
N GLY A 553 10.32 8.40 -19.31
CA GLY A 553 10.59 8.00 -20.70
C GLY A 553 9.57 8.49 -21.72
N GLU A 554 8.73 9.46 -21.34
CA GLU A 554 7.80 10.11 -22.26
C GLU A 554 8.54 10.80 -23.44
N PRO A 555 8.09 10.58 -24.69
CA PRO A 555 8.73 11.21 -25.85
C PRO A 555 8.69 12.74 -25.75
N GLY A 556 9.86 13.38 -25.86
CA GLY A 556 9.96 14.85 -25.84
C GLY A 556 10.22 15.48 -24.46
N THR A 557 10.09 14.72 -23.36
CA THR A 557 10.31 15.23 -21.99
C THR A 557 11.71 14.94 -21.44
N GLY A 558 12.59 14.38 -22.28
CA GLY A 558 13.96 14.05 -21.88
C GLY A 558 14.75 15.31 -21.47
N ARG A 559 15.28 15.33 -20.24
CA ARG A 559 15.99 16.48 -19.65
C ARG A 559 17.05 17.10 -20.56
N VAL A 560 17.84 16.27 -21.22
CA VAL A 560 18.90 16.71 -22.16
C VAL A 560 18.31 17.40 -23.39
N ARG A 561 17.13 16.95 -23.85
CA ARG A 561 16.44 17.52 -25.00
C ARG A 561 15.74 18.82 -24.63
N LEU A 562 15.04 18.88 -23.50
CA LEU A 562 14.44 20.13 -22.99
C LEU A 562 15.51 21.19 -22.74
N LEU A 563 16.65 20.81 -22.16
CA LEU A 563 17.81 21.69 -21.99
C LEU A 563 18.34 22.17 -23.35
N LYS A 564 18.47 21.26 -24.33
CA LYS A 564 18.91 21.59 -25.68
C LYS A 564 17.92 22.52 -26.40
N GLU A 565 16.62 22.29 -26.28
CA GLU A 565 15.57 23.11 -26.88
C GLU A 565 15.51 24.49 -26.20
N ALA A 566 15.61 24.56 -24.88
CA ALA A 566 15.71 25.81 -24.13
C ALA A 566 16.96 26.61 -24.50
N LEU A 567 18.13 25.96 -24.58
CA LEU A 567 19.38 26.59 -25.02
C LEU A 567 19.29 27.07 -26.48
N THR A 568 18.65 26.28 -27.35
CA THR A 568 18.48 26.66 -28.76
C THR A 568 17.52 27.83 -28.90
N LYS A 569 16.43 27.85 -28.12
CA LYS A 569 15.46 28.95 -28.10
C LYS A 569 16.05 30.23 -27.51
N ALA A 570 16.80 30.13 -26.42
CA ALA A 570 17.53 31.27 -25.83
C ALA A 570 18.57 31.84 -26.80
N ALA A 571 19.28 30.99 -27.56
CA ALA A 571 20.22 31.43 -28.58
C ALA A 571 19.53 32.07 -29.80
N GLN A 572 18.36 31.57 -30.20
CA GLN A 572 17.53 32.15 -31.26
C GLN A 572 16.95 33.51 -30.86
N GLU A 573 16.47 33.64 -29.61
CA GLU A 573 15.96 34.91 -29.06
C GLU A 573 17.05 36.00 -28.95
N GLN A 574 18.32 35.60 -28.88
CA GLN A 574 19.47 36.50 -28.81
C GLN A 574 20.20 36.68 -30.16
N ASN A 575 19.66 36.18 -31.28
CA ASN A 575 20.29 36.25 -32.61
C ASN A 575 21.73 35.69 -32.67
N LEU A 576 22.09 34.80 -31.75
CA LEU A 576 23.37 34.11 -31.75
C LEU A 576 23.25 32.88 -32.66
N GLY A 577 23.76 33.00 -33.89
CA GLY A 577 23.81 31.90 -34.85
C GLY A 577 24.63 30.72 -34.32
N LEU A 578 23.99 29.73 -33.70
CA LEU A 578 24.61 28.46 -33.31
C LEU A 578 24.85 27.56 -34.53
N GLN A 579 25.67 28.03 -35.47
CA GLN A 579 26.16 27.21 -36.58
C GLN A 579 27.50 26.53 -36.29
N ASN A 580 28.14 26.82 -35.14
CA ASN A 580 29.44 26.25 -34.83
C ASN A 580 29.32 24.93 -34.02
N PRO A 581 29.58 23.76 -34.62
CA PRO A 581 29.44 22.45 -33.96
C PRO A 581 30.37 22.27 -32.75
N VAL A 582 31.47 23.04 -32.68
CA VAL A 582 32.44 22.98 -31.58
C VAL A 582 31.89 23.63 -30.30
N LEU A 583 31.19 24.76 -30.42
CA LEU A 583 30.53 25.45 -29.31
C LEU A 583 29.39 24.60 -28.73
N LYS A 584 28.64 23.93 -29.61
CA LYS A 584 27.56 23.01 -29.24
C LYS A 584 28.07 21.81 -28.45
N LYS A 585 29.24 21.28 -28.82
CA LYS A 585 29.91 20.17 -28.11
C LYS A 585 30.48 20.63 -26.76
N LYS A 586 31.14 21.79 -26.70
CA LYS A 586 31.68 22.36 -25.45
C LYS A 586 30.60 22.72 -24.43
N LEU A 587 29.46 23.25 -24.86
CA LEU A 587 28.29 23.50 -23.99
C LEU A 587 27.67 22.20 -23.48
N LEU A 588 27.60 21.16 -24.31
CA LEU A 588 27.09 19.85 -23.93
C LEU A 588 28.04 19.16 -22.93
N ASP A 589 29.34 19.17 -23.21
CA ASP A 589 30.38 18.58 -22.35
C ASP A 589 30.48 19.34 -21.02
N GLY A 590 30.33 20.67 -21.03
CA GLY A 590 30.26 21.52 -19.83
C GLY A 590 29.02 21.26 -18.98
N ALA A 591 27.85 21.08 -19.60
CA ALA A 591 26.62 20.72 -18.91
C ALA A 591 26.65 19.30 -18.31
N ILE A 592 27.33 18.36 -18.98
CA ILE A 592 27.55 16.99 -18.50
C ILE A 592 28.57 16.97 -17.34
N SER A 593 29.63 17.78 -17.43
CA SER A 593 30.64 17.97 -16.39
C SER A 593 30.05 18.52 -15.08
N LEU A 594 29.22 19.57 -15.18
CA LEU A 594 28.48 20.15 -14.04
C LEU A 594 27.49 19.17 -13.41
N TYR A 595 27.01 18.18 -14.17
CA TYR A 595 26.13 17.11 -13.70
C TYR A 595 26.84 16.06 -12.81
N SER A 596 28.17 15.98 -12.86
CA SER A 596 28.96 15.04 -12.05
C SER A 596 29.33 15.56 -10.65
N LEU A 597 29.21 16.87 -10.43
CA LEU A 597 29.54 17.53 -9.17
C LEU A 597 28.29 17.62 -8.29
N LYS A 598 28.31 16.89 -7.18
CA LYS A 598 27.20 16.83 -6.22
C LYS A 598 27.02 18.17 -5.50
N GLY A 599 25.80 18.70 -5.61
CA GLY A 599 25.07 19.44 -4.58
C GLY A 599 25.84 20.38 -3.65
N LYS A 600 25.91 21.66 -4.01
CA LYS A 600 25.44 22.83 -3.22
C LYS A 600 25.79 24.13 -3.95
N ALA A 601 24.88 25.11 -3.85
CA ALA A 601 25.07 26.54 -4.15
C ALA A 601 25.47 26.93 -5.59
N ILE A 602 24.67 26.54 -6.57
CA ILE A 602 24.82 27.01 -7.96
C ILE A 602 24.10 28.36 -8.13
N SER A 603 24.71 29.44 -7.65
CA SER A 603 24.33 30.80 -8.08
C SER A 603 25.50 31.78 -8.11
N LYS A 604 26.54 31.57 -7.29
CA LYS A 604 27.75 32.41 -7.28
C LYS A 604 28.92 31.90 -8.13
N GLU A 605 28.95 30.61 -8.45
CA GLU A 605 30.04 30.00 -9.24
C GLU A 605 29.77 29.99 -10.75
N LEU A 606 28.50 30.18 -11.15
CA LEU A 606 28.11 30.24 -12.56
C LEU A 606 28.63 31.50 -13.27
N GLU A 607 28.92 32.57 -12.53
CA GLU A 607 29.44 33.84 -13.07
C GLU A 607 30.95 33.78 -13.38
N LYS A 608 31.70 32.79 -12.85
CA LYS A 608 33.16 32.74 -12.98
C LYS A 608 33.68 31.85 -14.12
N HIS A 609 32.82 31.08 -14.78
CA HIS A 609 33.24 30.09 -15.81
C HIS A 609 32.54 30.26 -17.17
N ILE A 610 31.90 31.41 -17.39
CA ILE A 610 31.39 31.82 -18.68
C ILE A 610 32.41 32.81 -19.29
N PRO A 611 32.94 32.57 -20.50
CA PRO A 611 33.80 33.55 -21.18
C PRO A 611 33.09 34.91 -21.25
N GLU A 612 33.82 36.01 -21.08
CA GLU A 612 33.29 37.39 -21.07
C GLU A 612 32.34 37.70 -22.25
N SER A 613 32.50 37.00 -23.38
CA SER A 613 31.65 37.10 -24.57
C SER A 613 30.22 36.55 -24.43
N LEU A 614 29.84 35.98 -23.27
CA LEU A 614 28.56 35.31 -23.03
C LEU A 614 27.85 35.78 -21.74
N GLN A 615 28.29 36.91 -21.16
CA GLN A 615 27.59 37.51 -20.02
C GLN A 615 26.19 38.00 -20.45
N ILE A 616 25.16 37.39 -19.87
CA ILE A 616 23.75 37.69 -20.16
C ILE A 616 23.32 38.84 -19.23
N ASP A 617 23.19 40.05 -19.76
CA ASP A 617 22.78 41.24 -18.99
C ASP A 617 21.29 41.28 -18.62
N ASN A 618 20.49 40.30 -19.04
CA ASN A 618 19.03 40.41 -18.94
C ASN A 618 18.40 39.53 -17.85
N ASN A 619 17.90 40.20 -16.81
CA ASN A 619 17.29 39.66 -15.59
C ASN A 619 16.10 38.70 -15.86
N ARG A 620 15.46 38.83 -17.04
CA ARG A 620 14.28 38.02 -17.43
C ARG A 620 14.63 36.60 -17.87
N ALA A 621 15.77 36.40 -18.53
CA ALA A 621 16.27 35.08 -18.91
C ALA A 621 16.78 34.30 -17.69
N LYS A 622 17.41 35.01 -16.74
CA LYS A 622 17.84 34.48 -15.42
C LYS A 622 16.63 33.97 -14.62
N GLN A 623 15.50 34.69 -14.62
CA GLN A 623 14.25 34.26 -13.96
C GLN A 623 13.56 33.06 -14.64
N ILE A 624 13.67 32.91 -15.97
CA ILE A 624 13.10 31.76 -16.71
C ILE A 624 13.95 30.50 -16.47
N LEU A 625 15.27 30.64 -16.43
CA LEU A 625 16.21 29.57 -16.07
C LEU A 625 16.00 29.11 -14.61
N ASP A 626 15.81 30.06 -13.70
CA ASP A 626 15.61 29.78 -12.27
C ASP A 626 14.23 29.16 -11.97
N LYS A 627 13.21 29.43 -12.79
CA LYS A 627 11.89 28.75 -12.71
C LYS A 627 11.92 27.32 -13.26
N SER A 628 12.78 27.02 -14.24
CA SER A 628 12.86 25.70 -14.88
C SER A 628 13.77 24.71 -14.14
N LEU A 629 14.65 25.20 -13.25
CA LEU A 629 15.58 24.39 -12.44
C LEU A 629 15.03 23.93 -11.08
N ARG A 630 13.80 24.32 -10.69
CA ARG A 630 13.20 24.02 -9.37
C ARG A 630 12.56 22.64 -9.22
N TYR A 631 12.95 21.62 -9.98
CA TYR A 631 12.43 20.27 -9.76
C TYR A 631 13.47 19.19 -10.08
N VAL A 632 14.22 18.77 -9.07
CA VAL A 632 15.22 17.70 -9.16
C VAL A 632 14.91 16.66 -8.08
N PRO A 633 14.44 15.45 -8.41
CA PRO A 633 14.41 14.34 -7.48
C PRO A 633 15.84 13.82 -7.27
N GLU A 634 16.26 13.75 -6.02
CA GLU A 634 17.55 13.22 -5.60
C GLU A 634 17.59 11.66 -5.66
N ASN A 635 18.68 11.15 -6.25
CA ASN A 635 19.30 9.82 -6.08
C ASN A 635 18.95 8.61 -6.98
N GLY A 636 20.01 8.11 -7.62
CA GLY A 636 20.28 6.70 -8.02
C GLY A 636 21.46 6.59 -9.01
N PRO A 637 22.23 5.47 -9.07
CA PRO A 637 23.13 4.96 -8.04
C PRO A 637 24.64 5.00 -8.42
N ARG A 638 25.45 4.84 -7.37
CA ARG A 638 26.92 4.84 -7.28
C ARG A 638 27.61 3.88 -8.26
N ALA A 639 28.56 4.43 -9.03
CA ALA A 639 29.72 3.70 -9.55
C ALA A 639 30.86 4.65 -9.93
N THR A 640 31.39 5.44 -8.98
CA THR A 640 32.63 6.21 -9.20
C THR A 640 33.23 6.61 -7.86
N LYS A 641 34.03 5.74 -7.24
CA LYS A 641 34.77 6.09 -6.02
C LYS A 641 36.27 5.77 -6.09
N VAL A 642 36.81 5.59 -7.30
CA VAL A 642 38.23 5.29 -7.53
C VAL A 642 38.87 6.25 -8.56
N LYS A 643 38.14 7.28 -9.04
CA LYS A 643 38.67 8.27 -9.99
C LYS A 643 38.79 9.70 -9.45
N THR A 644 38.19 10.00 -8.29
CA THR A 644 38.18 11.35 -7.70
C THR A 644 39.51 11.73 -7.05
N GLU A 645 40.20 10.80 -6.39
CA GLU A 645 41.45 11.11 -5.68
C GLU A 645 42.61 11.51 -6.63
N ILE A 646 42.64 10.96 -7.85
CA ILE A 646 43.65 11.31 -8.86
C ILE A 646 43.33 12.66 -9.53
N ILE A 647 42.05 13.02 -9.62
CA ILE A 647 41.63 14.31 -10.21
C ILE A 647 41.90 15.44 -9.22
N ASP A 648 41.65 15.22 -7.92
CA ASP A 648 41.91 16.20 -6.88
C ASP A 648 43.42 16.50 -6.78
N GLU A 649 44.30 15.49 -6.88
CA GLU A 649 45.76 15.69 -6.88
C GLU A 649 46.27 16.48 -8.11
N VAL A 650 45.65 16.29 -9.27
CA VAL A 650 46.00 17.02 -10.50
C VAL A 650 45.51 18.47 -10.46
N LEU A 651 44.36 18.73 -9.83
CA LEU A 651 43.81 20.07 -9.66
C LEU A 651 44.60 20.89 -8.64
N GLU A 652 45.08 20.28 -7.56
CA GLU A 652 45.94 20.95 -6.56
C GLU A 652 47.25 21.45 -7.21
N ARG A 653 47.92 20.60 -8.00
CA ARG A 653 49.15 20.99 -8.73
C ARG A 653 48.92 22.07 -9.78
N ALA A 654 47.78 22.04 -10.47
CA ALA A 654 47.44 23.07 -11.45
C ALA A 654 47.21 24.44 -10.79
N ARG A 655 46.65 24.44 -9.57
CA ARG A 655 46.40 25.63 -8.76
C ARG A 655 47.69 26.29 -8.29
N GLU A 656 48.62 25.51 -7.76
CA GLU A 656 49.96 25.99 -7.36
C GLU A 656 50.73 26.62 -8.54
N THR A 657 50.55 26.07 -9.75
CA THR A 657 51.21 26.59 -10.95
C THR A 657 50.65 27.94 -11.41
N LEU A 658 49.35 28.16 -11.22
CA LEU A 658 48.67 29.41 -11.56
C LEU A 658 49.00 30.51 -10.55
N GLU A 659 48.98 30.21 -9.24
CA GLU A 659 49.34 31.16 -8.19
C GLU A 659 50.78 31.66 -8.35
N ARG A 660 51.69 30.78 -8.78
CA ARG A 660 53.07 31.16 -9.10
C ARG A 660 53.16 32.09 -10.31
N ARG A 661 52.35 31.88 -11.35
CA ARG A 661 52.33 32.75 -12.54
C ARG A 661 51.73 34.12 -12.24
N GLU A 662 50.66 34.17 -11.44
CA GLU A 662 50.07 35.43 -10.98
C GLU A 662 51.04 36.23 -10.12
N ALA A 663 51.82 35.55 -9.25
CA ALA A 663 52.88 36.19 -8.49
C ALA A 663 54.02 36.73 -9.38
N GLU A 664 54.45 35.98 -10.40
CA GLU A 664 55.46 36.40 -11.38
C GLU A 664 54.97 37.60 -12.22
N GLU A 665 53.68 37.62 -12.60
CA GLU A 665 53.07 38.70 -13.37
C GLU A 665 52.83 39.96 -12.54
N ALA A 666 52.39 39.82 -11.29
CA ALA A 666 52.29 40.92 -10.34
C ALA A 666 53.67 41.56 -10.08
N ALA A 667 54.72 40.76 -9.93
CA ALA A 667 56.10 41.26 -9.79
C ALA A 667 56.58 42.00 -11.06
N ARG A 668 56.15 41.56 -12.25
CA ARG A 668 56.48 42.19 -13.54
C ARG A 668 55.76 43.53 -13.71
N ILE A 669 54.49 43.61 -13.31
CA ILE A 669 53.68 44.84 -13.33
C ILE A 669 54.23 45.87 -12.32
N GLN A 670 54.68 45.41 -11.15
CA GLN A 670 55.33 46.29 -10.16
C GLN A 670 56.62 46.90 -10.73
N LYS A 671 57.47 46.08 -11.38
CA LYS A 671 58.68 46.56 -12.08
C LYS A 671 58.40 47.60 -13.18
N LEU A 672 57.28 47.45 -13.89
CA LEU A 672 56.86 48.39 -14.93
C LEU A 672 56.36 49.73 -14.35
N LYS A 673 55.79 49.73 -13.14
CA LYS A 673 55.36 50.96 -12.44
C LYS A 673 56.53 51.75 -11.85
N ASP A 674 57.62 51.08 -11.50
CA ASP A 674 58.80 51.71 -10.89
C ASP A 674 59.77 52.34 -11.92
N THR A 675 59.42 52.34 -13.23
CA THR A 675 60.24 52.95 -14.28
C THR A 675 59.74 54.36 -14.63
N PRO A 676 60.49 55.46 -14.34
CA PRO A 676 60.00 56.82 -14.55
C PRO A 676 60.03 57.24 -16.03
N GLN A 677 58.92 57.80 -16.54
CA GLN A 677 58.83 58.42 -17.88
C GLN A 677 59.16 59.92 -17.86
N PRO A 678 59.82 60.48 -18.91
CA PRO A 678 60.19 61.89 -18.97
C PRO A 678 59.06 62.81 -19.44
N ALA A 679 59.07 64.06 -18.98
CA ALA A 679 58.02 65.07 -19.14
C ALA A 679 58.01 65.78 -20.53
N PRO A 680 56.85 66.27 -21.02
CA PRO A 680 56.77 67.03 -22.26
C PRO A 680 56.88 68.55 -22.01
N SER A 681 57.69 69.25 -22.80
CA SER A 681 57.69 70.72 -22.86
C SER A 681 57.26 71.20 -24.24
N ILE A 682 56.24 72.06 -24.27
CA ILE A 682 55.75 72.76 -25.46
C ILE A 682 56.28 74.19 -25.39
N SER A 683 57.07 74.60 -26.39
CA SER A 683 57.27 76.01 -26.74
C SER A 683 57.34 76.17 -28.27
N LYS A 684 56.45 77.02 -28.78
CA LYS A 684 56.25 77.43 -30.18
C LYS A 684 57.44 78.23 -30.70
N ILE A 685 57.87 77.99 -31.94
CA ILE A 685 58.33 79.02 -32.90
C ILE A 685 57.81 78.65 -34.31
N ARG A 686 57.52 79.69 -35.10
CA ARG A 686 56.63 79.81 -36.26
C ARG A 686 57.48 80.14 -37.51
N ILE A 687 56.89 79.99 -38.71
CA ILE A 687 57.22 80.66 -40.01
C ILE A 687 58.36 79.99 -40.83
N ILE A 688 58.36 79.79 -42.16
CA ILE A 688 57.47 79.72 -43.36
C ILE A 688 58.44 79.52 -44.56
N ARG A 689 58.09 78.70 -45.58
CA ARG A 689 58.58 78.66 -47.01
C ARG A 689 60.10 78.46 -47.25
N HIS A 690 60.61 77.80 -48.30
CA HIS A 690 60.12 77.51 -49.66
C HIS A 690 60.91 76.35 -50.29
N LEU A 691 60.25 75.62 -51.21
CA LEU A 691 60.76 74.98 -52.45
C LEU A 691 61.90 73.94 -52.38
N THR A 692 61.53 72.66 -52.54
CA THR A 692 61.69 71.89 -53.79
C THR A 692 60.72 70.70 -53.81
#